data_AF-A0A6I7M225-F1
#
_entry.id   AF-A0A6I7M225-F1
#
_cell.length_a   1.000
_cell.length_b   1.000
_cell.length_c   1.000
_cell.angle_alpha   90.00
_cell.angle_beta   90.00
_cell.angle_gamma   90.00
#
_symmetry.space_group_name_H-M   'P 1'
#
loop_
_entity.id
_entity.type
_entity.pdbx_description
1 polymer ?
#
loop_
_entity_poly.entity_id
_entity_poly.type
_entity_poly.pdbx_seq_one_letter_code
_entity_poly.pdbx_strand_id
1 'polypeptide(L)'
;MRGKSRFVKSPKFSTGPFWVPYLILSGLFALQFLPLLFPRSRLWAFNSLIFLPPAYLVACILLAAVALIAPFLTFMAPFNSRLKSWFQQVFFESPRKYLYRLLFVGVSVTLFITLSAKTHFLGDGYALLGNLASQTGEFVKWSERGVTIILITVRSLLGGPSADTALNSFRMVSYLSGAVSLWFIFALTGLISSGDRYHIMVFSALLFTGMLLLFFGYVENYPLVWIGLTGFSFFAIKYLRTGKGIVLSGTFLLFGIFMHLEMGIFVPAYLFLLFIRGAGNRFYKRFPYLVWIFVCTLIILALYIFRHKYSTSVYFQNFFLPLFTGKPQDPAYAVFSWPHIIDMLNQLFLLFPLLLILLPFASRGWKRLLKSSEGLFLTLMALGGVAFLSIIDPTLGMPRDWDLFSITAFGLILLVVLAIPDKKEIIPVRFIFPLLMFSVMISGLNIAKNINVNSSLAYTRYFARLDTPKSLSTLMAMHGYFKNNSDTAAVADLHLEFSDIFQSEQKMERAVKAGDNGDFKSLRALLDSIPPDNYSSRYHLILSQKMAFEGQLQLSLQELNKAIQLQEYNFNLYTRRSMIYAILNKYPEALTDLQMAYRLNNSNMALLEGLAIMQLECNRPDSALYYTELLEKQGPTGTLLFYIRARAGSLLGNEQLAKINAHLYIDKALTDPKYPVRKKEMEQILRLP
;
A
#
# COMPACT_ATOMS: atom_id res chain seq x y z
N MET A 1 6.44 76.62 -23.89
CA MET A 1 6.83 75.41 -24.64
C MET A 1 6.81 74.22 -23.69
N ARG A 2 5.85 73.30 -23.87
CA ARG A 2 5.60 72.13 -22.98
C ARG A 2 6.61 71.02 -23.28
N GLY A 3 7.30 70.54 -22.24
CA GLY A 3 8.21 69.40 -22.27
C GLY A 3 7.47 68.08 -22.48
N LYS A 4 7.96 67.28 -23.43
CA LYS A 4 7.39 66.00 -23.87
C LYS A 4 7.33 64.97 -22.74
N SER A 5 6.17 64.37 -22.56
CA SER A 5 5.97 63.19 -21.72
C SER A 5 6.76 61.99 -22.27
N ARG A 6 7.53 61.34 -21.40
CA ARG A 6 8.08 60.01 -21.67
C ARG A 6 6.92 59.02 -21.59
N PHE A 7 6.40 58.62 -22.75
CA PHE A 7 5.55 57.44 -22.84
C PHE A 7 6.31 56.22 -22.31
N VAL A 8 5.77 55.65 -21.23
CA VAL A 8 6.13 54.33 -20.72
C VAL A 8 5.87 53.33 -21.85
N LYS A 9 6.94 52.73 -22.40
CA LYS A 9 6.79 51.66 -23.39
C LYS A 9 5.96 50.53 -22.77
N SER A 10 4.84 50.19 -23.40
CA SER A 10 4.07 48.99 -23.08
C SER A 10 4.99 47.76 -23.16
N PRO A 11 4.83 46.78 -22.25
CA PRO A 11 5.61 45.55 -22.30
C PRO A 11 5.31 44.84 -23.63
N LYS A 12 6.31 44.74 -24.52
CA LYS A 12 6.21 43.88 -25.70
C LYS A 12 6.14 42.42 -25.21
N PHE A 13 4.94 41.90 -25.05
CA PHE A 13 4.71 40.46 -24.86
C PHE A 13 5.13 39.75 -26.15
N SER A 14 6.30 39.10 -26.16
CA SER A 14 6.65 38.20 -27.25
C SER A 14 5.57 37.12 -27.34
N THR A 15 5.03 36.89 -28.52
CA THR A 15 3.81 36.11 -28.79
C THR A 15 3.90 34.61 -28.44
N GLY A 16 5.08 34.07 -28.11
CA GLY A 16 5.29 32.64 -27.81
C GLY A 16 5.45 32.24 -26.32
N PRO A 17 6.49 32.70 -25.60
CA PRO A 17 6.90 32.10 -24.32
C PRO A 17 6.04 32.47 -23.10
N PHE A 18 5.19 33.50 -23.18
CA PHE A 18 4.31 33.91 -22.08
C PHE A 18 2.97 33.16 -22.09
N TRP A 19 2.35 33.03 -23.26
CA TRP A 19 0.99 32.48 -23.38
C TRP A 19 0.91 30.98 -23.11
N VAL A 20 1.95 30.22 -23.47
CA VAL A 20 1.98 28.76 -23.22
C VAL A 20 1.85 28.43 -21.72
N PRO A 21 2.73 28.90 -20.81
CA PRO A 21 2.58 28.62 -19.37
C PRO A 21 1.30 29.24 -18.79
N TYR A 22 0.86 30.39 -19.30
CA TYR A 22 -0.37 31.03 -18.83
C TYR A 22 -1.62 30.19 -19.12
N LEU A 23 -1.78 29.71 -20.36
CA LEU A 23 -2.93 28.91 -20.76
C LEU A 23 -2.97 27.57 -20.02
N ILE A 24 -1.81 26.92 -19.83
CA ILE A 24 -1.73 25.67 -19.08
C ILE A 24 -2.07 25.91 -17.60
N LEU A 25 -1.52 26.95 -16.98
CA LEU A 25 -1.84 27.29 -15.59
C LEU A 25 -3.34 27.62 -15.43
N SER A 26 -3.92 28.37 -16.38
CA SER A 26 -5.35 28.68 -16.40
C SER A 26 -6.18 27.41 -16.51
N GLY A 27 -5.81 26.49 -17.41
CA GLY A 27 -6.45 25.19 -17.55
C GLY A 27 -6.33 24.34 -16.28
N LEU A 28 -5.18 24.35 -15.61
CA LEU A 28 -4.96 23.63 -14.35
C LEU A 28 -5.82 24.15 -13.20
N PHE A 29 -6.00 25.47 -13.09
CA PHE A 29 -6.97 26.03 -12.16
C PHE A 29 -8.40 25.67 -12.55
N ALA A 30 -8.77 25.77 -13.84
CA ALA A 30 -10.10 25.40 -14.33
C ALA A 30 -10.43 23.92 -14.04
N LEU A 31 -9.45 23.02 -14.19
CA LEU A 31 -9.60 21.59 -13.88
C LEU A 31 -10.00 21.34 -12.43
N GLN A 32 -9.60 22.19 -11.47
CA GLN A 32 -10.00 22.03 -10.06
C GLN A 32 -11.51 22.26 -9.84
N PHE A 33 -12.16 23.01 -10.73
CA PHE A 33 -13.58 23.32 -10.63
C PHE A 33 -14.45 22.34 -11.44
N LEU A 34 -13.86 21.58 -12.37
CA LEU A 34 -14.57 20.60 -13.18
C LEU A 34 -15.36 19.56 -12.34
N PRO A 35 -14.83 19.03 -11.23
CA PRO A 35 -15.57 18.06 -10.41
C PRO A 35 -16.82 18.64 -9.74
N LEU A 36 -16.94 19.97 -9.60
CA LEU A 36 -18.18 20.59 -9.11
C LEU A 36 -19.35 20.41 -10.09
N LEU A 37 -19.04 20.34 -11.39
CA LEU A 37 -20.02 20.07 -12.45
C LEU A 37 -20.32 18.57 -12.59
N PHE A 38 -19.33 17.72 -12.29
CA PHE A 38 -19.40 16.28 -12.45
C PHE A 38 -18.99 15.53 -11.17
N PRO A 39 -19.75 15.65 -10.08
CA PRO A 39 -19.32 15.19 -8.75
C PRO A 39 -19.21 13.68 -8.59
N ARG A 40 -19.75 12.91 -9.54
CA ARG A 40 -19.72 11.44 -9.55
C ARG A 40 -18.71 10.86 -10.55
N SER A 41 -18.02 11.71 -11.33
CA SER A 41 -17.05 11.25 -12.33
C SER A 41 -15.72 10.85 -11.70
N ARG A 42 -14.96 9.97 -12.37
CA ARG A 42 -13.65 9.43 -11.95
C ARG A 42 -12.52 10.48 -12.08
N LEU A 43 -12.60 11.55 -11.28
CA LEU A 43 -11.69 12.72 -11.28
C LEU A 43 -11.02 12.91 -9.91
N TRP A 44 -10.66 11.81 -9.26
CA TRP A 44 -10.28 11.75 -7.85
C TRP A 44 -8.97 12.44 -7.48
N ALA A 45 -8.13 12.81 -8.46
CA ALA A 45 -6.89 13.54 -8.23
C ALA A 45 -7.08 15.03 -7.93
N PHE A 46 -8.21 15.61 -8.35
CA PHE A 46 -8.48 17.06 -8.24
C PHE A 46 -9.92 17.38 -7.83
N ASN A 47 -10.62 16.43 -7.23
CA ASN A 47 -11.99 16.59 -6.74
C ASN A 47 -12.11 17.05 -5.28
N SER A 48 -10.98 17.38 -4.62
CA SER A 48 -10.94 17.69 -3.19
C SER A 48 -11.91 18.81 -2.77
N LEU A 49 -12.19 19.77 -3.66
CA LEU A 49 -13.14 20.87 -3.40
C LEU A 49 -14.59 20.42 -3.15
N ILE A 50 -15.02 19.27 -3.69
CA ILE A 50 -16.38 18.76 -3.48
C ILE A 50 -16.61 18.39 -2.01
N PHE A 51 -15.57 17.92 -1.32
CA PHE A 51 -15.68 17.36 0.03
C PHE A 51 -15.35 18.37 1.12
N LEU A 52 -14.85 19.55 0.75
CA LEU A 52 -14.42 20.57 1.69
C LEU A 52 -15.53 21.61 1.95
N PRO A 53 -15.53 22.26 3.12
CA PRO A 53 -16.46 23.36 3.40
C PRO A 53 -16.41 24.47 2.33
N PRO A 54 -17.53 25.18 2.06
CA PRO A 54 -17.61 26.20 1.01
C PRO A 54 -16.54 27.32 1.10
N ALA A 55 -16.02 27.59 2.30
CA ALA A 55 -14.93 28.55 2.50
C ALA A 55 -13.67 28.20 1.69
N TYR A 56 -13.37 26.91 1.50
CA TYR A 56 -12.24 26.47 0.68
C TYR A 56 -12.44 26.77 -0.81
N LEU A 57 -13.68 26.64 -1.30
CA LEU A 57 -14.02 27.01 -2.67
C LEU A 57 -13.77 28.50 -2.92
N VAL A 58 -14.27 29.36 -2.02
CA VAL A 58 -14.04 30.81 -2.11
C VAL A 58 -12.55 31.15 -2.06
N ALA A 59 -11.81 30.54 -1.13
CA ALA A 59 -10.36 30.72 -1.03
C ALA A 59 -9.63 30.30 -2.31
N CYS A 60 -10.00 29.16 -2.91
CA CYS A 60 -9.42 28.69 -4.17
C CYS A 60 -9.73 29.60 -5.35
N ILE A 61 -10.95 30.15 -5.44
CA ILE A 61 -11.31 31.14 -6.47
C ILE A 61 -10.45 32.40 -6.33
N LEU A 62 -10.30 32.92 -5.11
CA LEU A 62 -9.48 34.11 -4.84
C LEU A 62 -8.00 33.85 -5.16
N LEU A 63 -7.47 32.69 -4.74
CA LEU A 63 -6.09 32.29 -5.04
C LEU A 63 -5.86 32.13 -6.54
N ALA A 64 -6.80 31.52 -7.26
CA ALA A 64 -6.75 31.40 -8.72
C ALA A 64 -6.75 32.78 -9.38
N ALA A 65 -7.64 33.69 -8.96
CA ALA A 65 -7.68 35.05 -9.49
C ALA A 65 -6.35 35.79 -9.28
N VAL A 66 -5.79 35.75 -8.06
CA VAL A 66 -4.49 36.37 -7.76
C VAL A 66 -3.37 35.74 -8.60
N ALA A 67 -3.32 34.42 -8.68
CA ALA A 67 -2.29 33.69 -9.43
C ALA A 67 -2.35 33.98 -10.94
N LEU A 68 -3.56 34.14 -11.51
CA LEU A 68 -3.75 34.43 -12.93
C LEU A 68 -3.57 35.91 -13.27
N ILE A 69 -3.84 36.84 -12.35
CA ILE A 69 -3.57 38.28 -12.56
C ILE A 69 -2.06 38.57 -12.43
N ALA A 70 -1.37 37.89 -11.50
CA ALA A 70 0.03 38.18 -11.17
C ALA A 70 0.99 38.25 -12.38
N PRO A 71 0.97 37.34 -13.37
CA PRO A 71 1.85 37.42 -14.56
C PRO A 71 1.77 38.75 -15.34
N PHE A 72 0.65 39.46 -15.27
CA PHE A 72 0.44 40.75 -15.95
C PHE A 72 0.96 41.94 -15.15
N LEU A 73 1.15 41.80 -13.83
CA LEU A 73 1.62 42.87 -12.97
C LEU A 73 3.12 43.11 -13.18
N THR A 74 3.50 44.37 -13.42
CA THR A 74 4.88 44.75 -13.78
C THR A 74 5.87 44.49 -12.64
N PHE A 75 5.44 44.61 -11.38
CA PHE A 75 6.29 44.37 -10.20
C PHE A 75 6.55 42.87 -9.92
N MET A 76 5.81 41.95 -10.55
CA MET A 76 5.98 40.51 -10.29
C MET A 76 7.29 39.96 -10.84
N ALA A 77 7.84 40.54 -11.90
CA ALA A 77 9.16 40.17 -12.39
C ALA A 77 10.28 40.44 -11.35
N PRO A 78 10.46 41.68 -10.83
CA PRO A 78 11.47 41.94 -9.81
C PRO A 78 11.18 41.22 -8.49
N PHE A 79 9.91 41.07 -8.09
CA PHE A 79 9.55 40.29 -6.89
C PHE A 79 9.99 38.83 -7.01
N ASN A 80 9.64 38.15 -8.10
CA ASN A 80 10.01 36.75 -8.30
C ASN A 80 11.52 36.56 -8.50
N SER A 81 12.22 37.54 -9.09
CA SER A 81 13.70 37.53 -9.14
C SER A 81 14.29 37.57 -7.75
N ARG A 82 13.80 38.45 -6.86
CA ARG A 82 14.23 38.50 -5.45
C ARG A 82 13.93 37.22 -4.71
N LEU A 83 12.71 36.68 -4.85
CA LEU A 83 12.30 35.42 -4.21
C LEU A 83 13.21 34.25 -4.62
N LYS A 84 13.47 34.15 -5.93
CA LYS A 84 14.37 33.15 -6.51
C LYS A 84 15.80 33.30 -5.97
N SER A 85 16.37 34.50 -6.01
CA SER A 85 17.73 34.76 -5.51
C SER A 85 17.83 34.52 -4.00
N TRP A 86 16.82 34.92 -3.22
CA TRP A 86 16.75 34.64 -1.79
C TRP A 86 16.76 33.14 -1.51
N PHE A 87 15.91 32.37 -2.20
CA PHE A 87 15.82 30.92 -2.02
C PHE A 87 17.15 30.23 -2.35
N GLN A 88 17.78 30.64 -3.45
CA GLN A 88 19.11 30.18 -3.87
C GLN A 88 20.17 30.46 -2.78
N GLN A 89 20.26 31.72 -2.36
CA GLN A 89 21.25 32.18 -1.39
C GLN A 89 21.10 31.46 -0.05
N VAL A 90 19.88 31.39 0.47
CA VAL A 90 19.60 30.78 1.78
C VAL A 90 19.86 29.27 1.75
N PHE A 91 19.30 28.55 0.78
CA PHE A 91 19.29 27.10 0.83
C PHE A 91 20.45 26.42 0.11
N PHE A 92 21.22 27.09 -0.76
CA PHE A 92 22.24 26.43 -1.60
C PHE A 92 23.63 27.07 -1.54
N GLU A 93 23.72 28.38 -1.37
CA GLU A 93 25.00 29.12 -1.46
C GLU A 93 25.54 29.56 -0.09
N SER A 94 24.67 29.91 0.86
CA SER A 94 25.06 30.37 2.19
C SER A 94 25.98 29.38 2.91
N PRO A 95 26.99 29.84 3.67
CA PRO A 95 27.78 28.96 4.54
C PRO A 95 26.93 28.25 5.59
N ARG A 96 25.76 28.82 5.96
CA ARG A 96 24.80 28.24 6.91
C ARG A 96 23.66 27.47 6.22
N LYS A 97 23.78 27.14 4.93
CA LYS A 97 22.71 26.45 4.18
C LYS A 97 22.17 25.18 4.83
N TYR A 98 23.03 24.39 5.46
CA TYR A 98 22.60 23.16 6.14
C TYR A 98 21.75 23.44 7.38
N LEU A 99 22.05 24.52 8.12
CA LEU A 99 21.22 25.00 9.22
C LEU A 99 19.85 25.46 8.71
N TYR A 100 19.80 26.25 7.64
CA TYR A 100 18.52 26.70 7.07
C TYR A 100 17.66 25.55 6.54
N ARG A 101 18.27 24.55 5.90
CA ARG A 101 17.57 23.31 5.50
C ARG A 101 17.05 22.56 6.71
N LEU A 102 17.85 22.43 7.77
CA LEU A 102 17.43 21.77 9.02
C LEU A 102 16.26 22.51 9.67
N LEU A 103 16.29 23.84 9.71
CA LEU A 103 15.18 24.66 10.20
C LEU A 103 13.92 24.47 9.36
N PHE A 104 14.05 24.45 8.02
CA PHE A 104 12.93 24.18 7.13
C PHE A 104 12.33 22.79 7.38
N VAL A 105 13.18 21.77 7.55
CA VAL A 105 12.75 20.41 7.91
C VAL A 105 12.04 20.42 9.26
N GLY A 106 12.57 21.11 10.27
CA GLY A 106 11.92 21.24 11.58
C GLY A 106 10.53 21.88 11.49
N VAL A 107 10.39 22.99 10.76
CA VAL A 107 9.08 23.62 10.49
C VAL A 107 8.15 22.66 9.75
N SER A 108 8.66 21.92 8.76
CA SER A 108 7.86 20.94 8.01
C SER A 108 7.36 19.81 8.91
N VAL A 109 8.20 19.29 9.82
CA VAL A 109 7.80 18.28 10.80
C VAL A 109 6.74 18.81 11.75
N THR A 110 6.85 20.06 12.19
CA THR A 110 5.79 20.69 12.99
C THR A 110 4.47 20.76 12.21
N LEU A 111 4.50 21.09 10.92
CA LEU A 111 3.31 21.05 10.06
C LEU A 111 2.77 19.63 9.91
N PHE A 112 3.64 18.63 9.72
CA PHE A 112 3.27 17.22 9.62
C PHE A 112 2.50 16.74 10.87
N ILE A 113 2.98 17.10 12.05
CA ILE A 113 2.36 16.76 13.33
C ILE A 113 1.04 17.50 13.51
N THR A 114 1.02 18.82 13.29
CA THR A 114 -0.17 19.67 13.56
C THR A 114 -1.31 19.40 12.59
N LEU A 115 -1.01 19.07 11.34
CA LEU A 115 -1.99 18.77 10.29
C LEU A 115 -2.08 17.28 9.99
N SER A 116 -1.86 16.43 11.01
CA SER A 116 -1.95 14.98 10.84
C SER A 116 -3.36 14.51 10.47
N ALA A 117 -3.43 13.49 9.61
CA ALA A 117 -4.66 12.84 9.20
C ALA A 117 -5.46 12.36 10.43
N LYS A 118 -6.77 12.61 10.40
CA LYS A 118 -7.69 12.26 11.51
C LYS A 118 -8.37 10.91 11.33
N THR A 119 -8.37 10.38 10.11
CA THR A 119 -8.97 9.11 9.71
C THR A 119 -7.98 8.33 8.85
N HIS A 120 -8.18 7.01 8.75
CA HIS A 120 -7.21 6.09 8.13
C HIS A 120 -7.88 5.18 7.07
N PHE A 121 -8.72 5.78 6.21
CA PHE A 121 -9.49 5.07 5.17
C PHE A 121 -8.74 4.89 3.84
N LEU A 122 -7.69 5.68 3.59
CA LEU A 122 -6.82 5.48 2.43
C LEU A 122 -5.87 4.31 2.71
N GLY A 123 -5.68 3.44 1.74
CA GLY A 123 -5.01 2.16 1.90
C GLY A 123 -5.70 1.20 2.89
N ASP A 124 -4.89 0.42 3.59
CA ASP A 124 -5.21 -0.58 4.60
C ASP A 124 -5.12 -0.03 6.05
N GLY A 125 -5.07 1.30 6.24
CA GLY A 125 -4.73 1.93 7.53
C GLY A 125 -5.41 1.35 8.78
N TYR A 126 -6.72 1.17 8.78
CA TYR A 126 -7.42 0.55 9.94
C TYR A 126 -7.09 -0.93 10.14
N ALA A 127 -6.86 -1.70 9.07
CA ALA A 127 -6.45 -3.09 9.18
C ALA A 127 -5.02 -3.20 9.74
N LEU A 128 -4.12 -2.32 9.30
CA LEU A 128 -2.75 -2.22 9.82
C LEU A 128 -2.72 -1.81 11.30
N LEU A 129 -3.57 -0.86 11.71
CA LEU A 129 -3.72 -0.49 13.13
C LEU A 129 -4.24 -1.66 13.95
N GLY A 130 -5.25 -2.38 13.46
CA GLY A 130 -5.79 -3.57 14.13
C GLY A 130 -4.72 -4.65 14.33
N ASN A 131 -3.91 -4.91 13.30
CA ASN A 131 -2.80 -5.86 13.38
C ASN A 131 -1.76 -5.44 14.43
N LEU A 132 -1.30 -4.18 14.37
CA LEU A 132 -0.25 -3.69 15.26
C LEU A 132 -0.73 -3.51 16.72
N ALA A 133 -2.03 -3.26 16.93
CA ALA A 133 -2.64 -3.15 18.26
C ALA A 133 -3.02 -4.50 18.88
N SER A 134 -3.01 -5.58 18.10
CA SER A 134 -3.47 -6.90 18.52
C SER A 134 -2.65 -7.47 19.68
N GLN A 135 -3.35 -8.00 20.69
CA GLN A 135 -2.75 -8.69 21.85
C GLN A 135 -2.70 -10.21 21.67
N THR A 136 -3.45 -10.75 20.71
CA THR A 136 -3.67 -12.20 20.54
C THR A 136 -2.93 -12.79 19.34
N GLY A 137 -2.18 -11.97 18.61
CA GLY A 137 -1.37 -12.37 17.46
C GLY A 137 -1.20 -11.23 16.46
N GLU A 138 -0.02 -11.15 15.85
CA GLU A 138 0.32 -10.18 14.80
C GLU A 138 0.84 -10.92 13.57
N PHE A 139 0.58 -10.40 12.38
CA PHE A 139 1.13 -10.94 11.14
C PHE A 139 2.10 -9.96 10.48
N VAL A 140 3.09 -10.52 9.80
CA VAL A 140 4.10 -9.76 9.05
C VAL A 140 4.01 -10.20 7.59
N LYS A 141 3.46 -9.32 6.75
CA LYS A 141 3.42 -9.53 5.30
C LYS A 141 4.85 -9.55 4.76
N TRP A 142 5.18 -10.56 3.94
CA TRP A 142 6.52 -10.73 3.41
C TRP A 142 6.96 -9.58 2.49
N SER A 143 6.01 -8.92 1.81
CA SER A 143 6.22 -7.80 0.90
C SER A 143 6.66 -6.51 1.60
N GLU A 144 6.33 -6.35 2.88
CA GLU A 144 6.51 -5.12 3.69
C GLU A 144 7.24 -5.41 5.02
N ARG A 145 7.93 -6.54 5.09
CA ARG A 145 8.53 -7.09 6.31
C ARG A 145 9.39 -6.09 7.06
N GLY A 146 10.20 -5.28 6.36
CA GLY A 146 11.06 -4.30 6.99
C GLY A 146 10.29 -3.21 7.73
N VAL A 147 9.19 -2.72 7.14
CA VAL A 147 8.37 -1.68 7.76
C VAL A 147 7.64 -2.23 8.98
N THR A 148 7.04 -3.42 8.90
CA THR A 148 6.34 -4.03 10.03
C THR A 148 7.28 -4.27 11.21
N ILE A 149 8.51 -4.73 10.98
CA ILE A 149 9.51 -4.93 12.06
C ILE A 149 9.83 -3.60 12.75
N ILE A 150 10.02 -2.51 11.99
CA ILE A 150 10.28 -1.19 12.55
C ILE A 150 9.08 -0.74 13.40
N LEU A 151 7.86 -0.90 12.89
CA LEU A 151 6.64 -0.52 13.60
C LEU A 151 6.46 -1.31 14.90
N ILE A 152 6.67 -2.63 14.87
CA ILE A 152 6.64 -3.49 16.07
C ILE A 152 7.69 -3.03 17.09
N THR A 153 8.89 -2.68 16.62
CA THR A 153 9.97 -2.18 17.48
C THR A 153 9.58 -0.86 18.13
N VAL A 154 9.11 0.12 17.36
CA VAL A 154 8.66 1.42 17.87
C VAL A 154 7.51 1.25 18.87
N ARG A 155 6.50 0.42 18.53
CA ARG A 155 5.38 0.10 19.43
C ARG A 155 5.86 -0.49 20.76
N SER A 156 6.82 -1.41 20.69
CA SER A 156 7.38 -2.05 21.90
C SER A 156 8.09 -1.03 22.78
N LEU A 157 8.80 -0.05 22.19
CA LEU A 157 9.41 1.06 22.91
C LEU A 157 8.38 2.04 23.51
N LEU A 158 7.18 2.13 22.92
CA LEU A 158 6.09 2.98 23.39
C LEU A 158 5.20 2.33 24.47
N GLY A 159 5.45 1.07 24.86
CA GLY A 159 4.72 0.40 25.94
C GLY A 159 3.94 -0.86 25.54
N GLY A 160 4.16 -1.41 24.35
CA GLY A 160 3.56 -2.68 23.91
C GLY A 160 2.22 -2.52 23.16
N PRO A 161 1.49 -3.61 22.85
CA PRO A 161 0.33 -3.57 21.96
C PRO A 161 -0.90 -2.87 22.54
N SER A 162 -1.26 -1.72 21.96
CA SER A 162 -2.52 -1.02 22.16
C SER A 162 -2.87 -0.17 20.93
N ALA A 163 -4.10 0.34 20.87
CA ALA A 163 -4.53 1.21 19.77
C ALA A 163 -3.69 2.50 19.70
N ASP A 164 -3.36 3.09 20.84
CA ASP A 164 -2.59 4.34 20.92
C ASP A 164 -1.12 4.12 20.53
N THR A 165 -0.48 3.05 21.01
CA THR A 165 0.91 2.76 20.67
C THR A 165 1.04 2.38 19.19
N ALA A 166 0.06 1.67 18.62
CA ALA A 166 0.01 1.37 17.20
C ALA A 166 -0.08 2.66 16.35
N LEU A 167 -1.05 3.53 16.66
CA LEU A 167 -1.23 4.80 15.94
C LEU A 167 0.00 5.71 16.04
N ASN A 168 0.56 5.86 17.24
CA ASN A 168 1.74 6.70 17.44
C ASN A 168 2.97 6.12 16.73
N SER A 169 3.10 4.80 16.63
CA SER A 169 4.19 4.17 15.87
C SER A 169 4.14 4.55 14.39
N PHE A 170 2.96 4.42 13.74
CA PHE A 170 2.78 4.84 12.35
C PHE A 170 3.05 6.33 12.15
N ARG A 171 2.50 7.17 13.04
CA ARG A 171 2.70 8.63 12.99
C ARG A 171 4.17 9.02 13.08
N MET A 172 4.90 8.47 14.04
CA MET A 172 6.34 8.74 14.21
C MET A 172 7.13 8.33 12.96
N VAL A 173 6.87 7.13 12.43
CA VAL A 173 7.52 6.64 11.20
C VAL A 173 7.20 7.56 10.01
N SER A 174 5.94 7.98 9.87
CA SER A 174 5.50 8.91 8.82
C SER A 174 6.22 10.26 8.90
N TYR A 175 6.28 10.90 10.07
CA TYR A 175 6.94 12.20 10.26
C TYR A 175 8.45 12.14 9.99
N LEU A 176 9.11 11.13 10.55
CA LEU A 176 10.55 10.93 10.38
C LEU A 176 10.91 10.64 8.92
N SER A 177 10.07 9.85 8.23
CA SER A 177 10.24 9.59 6.81
C SER A 177 10.14 10.87 5.98
N GLY A 178 9.19 11.74 6.31
CA GLY A 178 9.08 13.06 5.70
C GLY A 178 10.33 13.92 5.94
N ALA A 179 10.84 13.96 7.17
CA ALA A 179 12.04 14.73 7.51
C ALA A 179 13.27 14.30 6.68
N VAL A 180 13.51 12.99 6.58
CA VAL A 180 14.66 12.44 5.83
C VAL A 180 14.45 12.60 4.32
N SER A 181 13.24 12.34 3.80
CA SER A 181 12.94 12.51 2.38
C SER A 181 13.08 13.97 1.95
N LEU A 182 12.64 14.94 2.76
CA LEU A 182 12.82 16.37 2.53
C LEU A 182 14.30 16.75 2.43
N TRP A 183 15.15 16.16 3.29
CA TRP A 183 16.59 16.38 3.23
C TRP A 183 17.17 15.90 1.89
N PHE A 184 16.76 14.72 1.42
CA PHE A 184 17.17 14.24 0.10
C PHE A 184 16.58 15.04 -1.04
N ILE A 185 15.37 15.59 -0.93
CA ILE A 185 14.80 16.51 -1.94
C ILE A 185 15.65 17.78 -2.06
N PHE A 186 16.12 18.37 -0.95
CA PHE A 186 17.09 19.48 -1.00
C PHE A 186 18.40 19.06 -1.67
N ALA A 187 18.92 17.88 -1.33
CA ALA A 187 20.16 17.36 -1.88
C ALA A 187 20.04 17.09 -3.39
N LEU A 188 18.95 16.47 -3.83
CA LEU A 188 18.59 16.22 -5.21
C LEU A 188 18.44 17.51 -5.98
N THR A 189 17.68 18.48 -5.46
CA THR A 189 17.52 19.80 -6.09
C THR A 189 18.89 20.41 -6.36
N GLY A 190 19.74 20.50 -5.32
CA GLY A 190 21.08 21.08 -5.46
C GLY A 190 22.01 20.31 -6.40
N LEU A 191 21.72 19.03 -6.64
CA LEU A 191 22.45 18.22 -7.59
C LEU A 191 21.91 18.42 -9.00
N ILE A 192 20.60 18.40 -9.23
CA ILE A 192 20.03 18.36 -10.60
C ILE A 192 19.87 19.73 -11.23
N SER A 193 19.66 20.80 -10.45
CA SER A 193 19.64 22.17 -10.97
C SER A 193 21.03 22.81 -10.95
N SER A 194 21.38 23.54 -12.01
CA SER A 194 22.66 24.27 -12.14
C SER A 194 22.47 25.78 -12.31
N GLY A 195 23.30 26.57 -11.60
CA GLY A 195 23.30 28.03 -11.62
C GLY A 195 22.13 28.68 -10.87
N ASP A 196 21.99 30.00 -10.98
CA ASP A 196 20.91 30.80 -10.35
C ASP A 196 19.48 30.32 -10.69
N ARG A 197 19.30 29.42 -11.66
CA ARG A 197 18.02 29.17 -12.28
C ARG A 197 17.40 27.86 -11.80
N TYR A 198 16.14 27.95 -11.38
CA TYR A 198 15.20 26.84 -11.19
C TYR A 198 15.29 26.02 -9.89
N HIS A 199 16.21 26.28 -8.95
CA HIS A 199 16.21 25.58 -7.65
C HIS A 199 14.84 25.61 -6.96
N ILE A 200 14.22 26.79 -6.85
CA ILE A 200 12.89 26.93 -6.24
C ILE A 200 11.81 26.16 -7.01
N MET A 201 11.89 26.12 -8.34
CA MET A 201 10.89 25.45 -9.18
C MET A 201 11.04 23.93 -9.14
N VAL A 202 12.28 23.44 -9.22
CA VAL A 202 12.60 22.01 -9.09
C VAL A 202 12.25 21.51 -7.69
N PHE A 203 12.66 22.23 -6.65
CA PHE A 203 12.31 21.90 -5.28
C PHE A 203 10.79 21.83 -5.10
N SER A 204 10.05 22.81 -5.63
CA SER A 204 8.59 22.84 -5.53
C SER A 204 7.93 21.70 -6.31
N ALA A 205 8.44 21.37 -7.49
CA ALA A 205 7.91 20.28 -8.30
C ALA A 205 8.15 18.90 -7.66
N LEU A 206 9.23 18.74 -6.88
CA LEU A 206 9.52 17.52 -6.14
C LEU A 206 8.81 17.44 -4.78
N LEU A 207 8.55 18.59 -4.14
CA LEU A 207 7.94 18.67 -2.82
C LEU A 207 6.41 18.63 -2.86
N PHE A 208 5.81 19.48 -3.69
CA PHE A 208 4.35 19.71 -3.69
C PHE A 208 3.66 18.72 -4.60
N THR A 209 3.64 17.48 -4.16
CA THR A 209 2.94 16.42 -4.87
C THR A 209 2.16 15.52 -3.91
N GLY A 210 1.34 14.62 -4.46
CA GLY A 210 0.52 13.69 -3.67
C GLY A 210 1.30 12.95 -2.58
N MET A 211 2.60 12.67 -2.78
CA MET A 211 3.40 11.98 -1.77
C MET A 211 3.52 12.74 -0.45
N LEU A 212 3.38 14.08 -0.49
CA LEU A 212 3.48 14.92 0.69
C LEU A 212 2.46 14.50 1.77
N LEU A 213 1.31 13.94 1.36
CA LEU A 213 0.29 13.39 2.25
C LEU A 213 0.81 12.23 3.13
N LEU A 214 1.76 11.43 2.63
CA LEU A 214 2.35 10.29 3.36
C LEU A 214 3.08 10.71 4.63
N PHE A 215 3.42 12.00 4.77
CA PHE A 215 4.18 12.52 5.90
C PHE A 215 3.30 13.18 6.96
N PHE A 216 1.98 13.34 6.74
CA PHE A 216 1.06 13.92 7.72
C PHE A 216 0.43 12.85 8.63
N GLY A 217 1.27 12.05 9.29
CA GLY A 217 0.83 11.03 10.23
C GLY A 217 0.04 9.90 9.56
N TYR A 218 0.41 9.61 8.31
CA TYR A 218 -0.25 8.66 7.45
C TYR A 218 0.00 7.23 7.95
N VAL A 219 -1.05 6.42 8.01
CA VAL A 219 -1.02 5.07 8.58
C VAL A 219 -0.94 4.07 7.44
N GLU A 220 0.28 3.83 6.96
CA GLU A 220 0.59 2.94 5.84
C GLU A 220 2.09 2.61 5.81
N ASN A 221 2.47 1.68 4.93
CA ASN A 221 3.84 1.16 4.87
C ASN A 221 4.78 1.93 3.93
N TYR A 222 4.25 2.79 3.07
CA TYR A 222 5.01 3.50 2.03
C TYR A 222 5.87 4.70 2.47
N PRO A 223 5.69 5.38 3.63
CA PRO A 223 6.52 6.54 3.98
C PRO A 223 8.03 6.24 3.98
N LEU A 224 8.46 5.10 4.52
CA LEU A 224 9.87 4.71 4.56
C LEU A 224 10.46 4.42 3.17
N VAL A 225 9.61 4.00 2.23
CA VAL A 225 10.02 3.75 0.84
C VAL A 225 10.56 5.02 0.19
N TRP A 226 10.01 6.18 0.54
CA TRP A 226 10.45 7.47 0.02
C TRP A 226 11.87 7.87 0.46
N ILE A 227 12.32 7.42 1.64
CA ILE A 227 13.73 7.54 2.03
C ILE A 227 14.61 6.74 1.06
N GLY A 228 14.23 5.49 0.80
CA GLY A 228 14.90 4.61 -0.15
C GLY A 228 14.97 5.22 -1.54
N LEU A 229 13.83 5.68 -2.07
CA LEU A 229 13.71 6.26 -3.41
C LEU A 229 14.53 7.53 -3.59
N THR A 230 14.35 8.52 -2.71
CA THR A 230 15.04 9.80 -2.81
C THR A 230 16.55 9.66 -2.58
N GLY A 231 16.96 8.80 -1.64
CA GLY A 231 18.37 8.45 -1.40
C GLY A 231 19.00 7.69 -2.58
N PHE A 232 18.30 6.69 -3.12
CA PHE A 232 18.73 5.93 -4.30
C PHE A 232 18.98 6.86 -5.49
N SER A 233 18.01 7.70 -5.83
CA SER A 233 18.11 8.66 -6.93
C SER A 233 19.22 9.69 -6.70
N PHE A 234 19.39 10.20 -5.48
CA PHE A 234 20.44 11.17 -5.15
C PHE A 234 21.83 10.58 -5.41
N PHE A 235 22.13 9.43 -4.82
CA PHE A 235 23.45 8.80 -4.95
C PHE A 235 23.69 8.24 -6.36
N ALA A 236 22.64 7.80 -7.07
CA ALA A 236 22.73 7.39 -8.46
C ALA A 236 23.18 8.54 -9.37
N ILE A 237 22.48 9.68 -9.31
CA ILE A 237 22.84 10.86 -10.11
C ILE A 237 24.22 11.40 -9.68
N LYS A 238 24.54 11.37 -8.38
CA LYS A 238 25.87 11.78 -7.87
C LYS A 238 26.97 10.90 -8.46
N TYR A 239 26.74 9.59 -8.56
CA TYR A 239 27.67 8.66 -9.18
C TYR A 239 27.83 8.93 -10.68
N LEU A 240 26.73 9.17 -11.40
CA LEU A 240 26.79 9.52 -12.82
C LEU A 240 27.54 10.82 -13.09
N ARG A 241 27.53 11.79 -12.16
CA ARG A 241 28.27 13.04 -12.33
C ARG A 241 29.72 12.95 -11.86
N THR A 242 29.95 12.39 -10.67
CA THR A 242 31.24 12.46 -9.96
C THR A 242 32.02 11.15 -9.92
N GLY A 243 31.41 10.03 -10.29
CA GLY A 243 31.99 8.69 -10.13
C GLY A 243 31.95 8.14 -8.70
N LYS A 244 31.40 8.89 -7.72
CA LYS A 244 31.29 8.48 -6.31
C LYS A 244 29.84 8.27 -5.91
N GLY A 245 29.58 7.25 -5.07
CA GLY A 245 28.26 7.03 -4.45
C GLY A 245 27.52 5.76 -4.88
N ILE A 246 28.11 4.91 -5.74
CA ILE A 246 27.44 3.68 -6.21
C ILE A 246 27.02 2.74 -5.07
N VAL A 247 27.90 2.54 -4.07
CA VAL A 247 27.60 1.68 -2.91
C VAL A 247 26.40 2.22 -2.14
N LEU A 248 26.40 3.53 -1.83
CA LEU A 248 25.28 4.15 -1.11
C LEU A 248 23.98 4.10 -1.93
N SER A 249 24.05 4.30 -3.25
CA SER A 249 22.89 4.13 -4.13
C SER A 249 22.30 2.72 -4.01
N GLY A 250 23.15 1.69 -4.05
CA GLY A 250 22.75 0.30 -3.85
C GLY A 250 22.19 0.04 -2.44
N THR A 251 22.80 0.62 -1.40
CA THR A 251 22.31 0.52 -0.03
C THR A 251 20.90 1.11 0.12
N PHE A 252 20.62 2.28 -0.46
CA PHE A 252 19.28 2.89 -0.41
C PHE A 252 18.25 2.09 -1.22
N LEU A 253 18.66 1.49 -2.35
CA LEU A 253 17.77 0.60 -3.11
C LEU A 253 17.44 -0.67 -2.31
N LEU A 254 18.44 -1.33 -1.72
CA LEU A 254 18.25 -2.52 -0.89
C LEU A 254 17.44 -2.21 0.37
N PHE A 255 17.69 -1.06 1.01
CA PHE A 255 16.86 -0.55 2.09
C PHE A 255 15.42 -0.39 1.63
N GLY A 256 15.19 0.26 0.48
CA GLY A 256 13.86 0.41 -0.11
C GLY A 256 13.15 -0.92 -0.36
N ILE A 257 13.85 -1.91 -0.96
CA ILE A 257 13.31 -3.25 -1.22
C ILE A 257 12.97 -3.99 0.07
N PHE A 258 13.80 -3.83 1.10
CA PHE A 258 13.54 -4.42 2.41
C PHE A 258 12.32 -3.79 3.09
N MET A 259 12.11 -2.48 2.92
CA MET A 259 10.91 -1.79 3.41
C MET A 259 9.67 -2.24 2.65
N HIS A 260 9.71 -2.19 1.31
CA HIS A 260 8.64 -2.67 0.46
C HIS A 260 9.19 -3.23 -0.85
N LEU A 261 8.69 -4.40 -1.26
CA LEU A 261 9.16 -5.10 -2.47
C LEU A 261 9.03 -4.25 -3.75
N GLU A 262 8.10 -3.29 -3.79
CA GLU A 262 7.86 -2.42 -4.95
C GLU A 262 9.13 -1.68 -5.42
N MET A 263 10.07 -1.37 -4.52
CA MET A 263 11.33 -0.74 -4.91
C MET A 263 12.18 -1.60 -5.85
N GLY A 264 11.88 -2.90 -5.92
CA GLY A 264 12.47 -3.84 -6.86
C GLY A 264 12.33 -3.43 -8.32
N ILE A 265 11.31 -2.61 -8.67
CA ILE A 265 11.13 -2.10 -10.04
C ILE A 265 12.31 -1.26 -10.54
N PHE A 266 13.15 -0.73 -9.63
CA PHE A 266 14.32 0.08 -9.97
C PHE A 266 15.64 -0.71 -10.03
N VAL A 267 15.63 -2.03 -9.80
CA VAL A 267 16.82 -2.89 -9.94
C VAL A 267 17.45 -2.79 -11.34
N PRO A 268 16.70 -2.80 -12.46
CA PRO A 268 17.28 -2.61 -13.79
C PRO A 268 18.05 -1.29 -13.92
N ALA A 269 17.54 -0.20 -13.31
CA ALA A 269 18.20 1.10 -13.33
C ALA A 269 19.53 1.07 -12.53
N TYR A 270 19.60 0.35 -11.42
CA TYR A 270 20.84 0.17 -10.66
C TYR A 270 21.86 -0.73 -11.40
N LEU A 271 21.42 -1.81 -12.03
CA LEU A 271 22.29 -2.66 -12.84
C LEU A 271 22.96 -1.86 -13.97
N PHE A 272 22.22 -0.95 -14.61
CA PHE A 272 22.79 -0.02 -15.58
C PHE A 272 23.93 0.84 -14.98
N LEU A 273 23.78 1.34 -13.75
CA LEU A 273 24.83 2.11 -13.07
C LEU A 273 26.11 1.30 -12.84
N LEU A 274 26.00 0.00 -12.57
CA LEU A 274 27.18 -0.86 -12.35
C LEU A 274 28.07 -0.94 -13.59
N PHE A 275 27.49 -0.91 -14.79
CA PHE A 275 28.23 -1.09 -16.05
C PHE A 275 28.56 0.21 -16.79
N ILE A 276 27.93 1.35 -16.46
CA ILE A 276 28.16 2.60 -17.21
C ILE A 276 29.52 3.25 -16.91
N ARG A 277 30.09 3.03 -15.71
CA ARG A 277 31.36 3.64 -15.25
C ARG A 277 32.21 2.67 -14.43
N GLY A 278 33.43 3.10 -14.09
CA GLY A 278 34.30 2.39 -13.16
C GLY A 278 34.78 1.01 -13.64
N ALA A 279 34.93 0.07 -12.70
CA ALA A 279 35.38 -1.29 -12.97
C ALA A 279 34.40 -2.06 -13.87
N GLY A 280 33.09 -1.89 -13.67
CA GLY A 280 32.07 -2.55 -14.48
C GLY A 280 32.10 -2.10 -15.95
N ASN A 281 32.37 -0.82 -16.23
CA ASN A 281 32.55 -0.36 -17.61
C ASN A 281 33.81 -0.96 -18.26
N ARG A 282 34.93 -1.07 -17.53
CA ARG A 282 36.14 -1.75 -18.03
C ARG A 282 35.85 -3.21 -18.36
N PHE A 283 35.10 -3.89 -17.49
CA PHE A 283 34.65 -5.25 -17.70
C PHE A 283 33.74 -5.37 -18.94
N TYR A 284 32.72 -4.51 -19.05
CA TYR A 284 31.80 -4.47 -20.20
C TYR A 284 32.54 -4.25 -21.53
N LYS A 285 33.49 -3.30 -21.58
CA LYS A 285 34.28 -3.05 -22.79
C LYS A 285 35.18 -4.23 -23.18
N ARG A 286 35.67 -4.99 -22.20
CA ARG A 286 36.51 -6.18 -22.45
C ARG A 286 35.68 -7.39 -22.86
N PHE A 287 34.47 -7.54 -22.32
CA PHE A 287 33.62 -8.73 -22.50
C PHE A 287 32.14 -8.37 -22.77
N PRO A 288 31.81 -7.63 -23.84
CA PRO A 288 30.44 -7.15 -24.06
C PRO A 288 29.46 -8.30 -24.29
N TYR A 289 29.85 -9.32 -25.04
CA TYR A 289 29.01 -10.50 -25.30
C TYR A 289 28.69 -11.29 -24.04
N LEU A 290 29.64 -11.43 -23.10
CA LEU A 290 29.38 -12.11 -21.82
C LEU A 290 28.34 -11.36 -20.99
N VAL A 291 28.40 -10.02 -20.95
CA VAL A 291 27.41 -9.21 -20.25
C VAL A 291 26.02 -9.37 -20.91
N TRP A 292 25.94 -9.33 -22.24
CA TRP A 292 24.67 -9.50 -22.94
C TRP A 292 24.10 -10.92 -22.81
N ILE A 293 24.93 -11.97 -22.88
CA ILE A 293 24.51 -13.34 -22.61
C ILE A 293 23.93 -13.43 -21.20
N PHE A 294 24.63 -12.90 -20.19
CA PHE A 294 24.16 -12.88 -18.81
C PHE A 294 22.82 -12.14 -18.66
N VAL A 295 22.68 -10.94 -19.25
CA VAL A 295 21.43 -10.17 -19.23
C VAL A 295 20.29 -10.93 -19.91
N CYS A 296 20.53 -11.53 -21.08
CA CYS A 296 19.54 -12.34 -21.78
C CYS A 296 19.13 -13.57 -20.96
N THR A 297 20.09 -14.27 -20.34
CA THR A 297 19.82 -15.40 -19.44
C THR A 297 18.97 -14.97 -18.24
N LEU A 298 19.28 -13.83 -17.62
CA LEU A 298 18.47 -13.28 -16.52
C LEU A 298 17.04 -12.95 -16.96
N ILE A 299 16.86 -12.35 -18.14
CA ILE A 299 15.53 -12.06 -18.68
C ILE A 299 14.76 -13.34 -18.97
N ILE A 300 15.38 -14.33 -19.62
CA ILE A 300 14.74 -15.63 -19.91
C ILE A 300 14.35 -16.33 -18.61
N LEU A 301 15.24 -16.35 -17.62
CA LEU A 301 14.96 -16.92 -16.30
C LEU A 301 13.81 -16.18 -15.60
N ALA A 302 13.81 -14.84 -15.62
CA ALA A 302 12.74 -14.04 -15.04
C ALA A 302 11.39 -14.32 -15.72
N LEU A 303 11.35 -14.42 -17.05
CA LEU A 303 10.15 -14.77 -17.82
C LEU A 303 9.68 -16.20 -17.53
N TYR A 304 10.59 -17.16 -17.39
CA TYR A 304 10.26 -18.53 -17.01
C TYR A 304 9.65 -18.59 -15.61
N ILE A 305 10.29 -17.95 -14.62
CA ILE A 305 9.80 -17.87 -13.24
C ILE A 305 8.44 -17.19 -13.22
N PHE A 306 8.29 -16.05 -13.93
CA PHE A 306 7.03 -15.33 -14.04
C PHE A 306 5.93 -16.23 -14.60
N ARG A 307 6.16 -16.87 -15.75
CA ARG A 307 5.18 -17.77 -16.39
C ARG A 307 4.80 -18.91 -15.45
N HIS A 308 5.78 -19.56 -14.84
CA HIS A 308 5.55 -20.68 -13.93
C HIS A 308 4.73 -20.25 -12.71
N LYS A 309 5.08 -19.13 -12.05
CA LYS A 309 4.34 -18.59 -10.92
C LYS A 309 2.93 -18.15 -11.31
N TYR A 310 2.78 -17.47 -12.44
CA TYR A 310 1.50 -17.02 -12.97
C TYR A 310 0.56 -18.19 -13.27
N SER A 311 1.07 -19.34 -13.71
CA SER A 311 0.25 -20.53 -13.98
C SER A 311 -0.03 -21.41 -12.76
N THR A 312 0.72 -21.26 -11.66
CA THR A 312 0.66 -22.20 -10.51
C THR A 312 0.17 -21.56 -9.21
N SER A 313 0.23 -20.23 -9.10
CA SER A 313 -0.13 -19.51 -7.89
C SER A 313 -1.23 -18.50 -8.18
N VAL A 314 -2.41 -18.74 -7.63
CA VAL A 314 -3.55 -17.83 -7.75
C VAL A 314 -3.23 -16.50 -7.08
N TYR A 315 -2.51 -16.52 -5.94
CA TYR A 315 -2.00 -15.31 -5.29
C TYR A 315 -1.13 -14.47 -6.23
N PHE A 316 -0.15 -15.08 -6.89
CA PHE A 316 0.73 -14.35 -7.81
C PHE A 316 -0.03 -13.83 -9.02
N GLN A 317 -0.94 -14.63 -9.58
CA GLN A 317 -1.82 -14.21 -10.67
C GLN A 317 -2.69 -13.01 -10.26
N ASN A 318 -3.19 -13.00 -9.03
CA ASN A 318 -4.06 -11.95 -8.51
C ASN A 318 -3.38 -10.58 -8.42
N PHE A 319 -2.04 -10.48 -8.45
CA PHE A 319 -1.38 -9.18 -8.49
C PHE A 319 -1.55 -8.42 -9.80
N PHE A 320 -1.83 -9.12 -10.89
CA PHE A 320 -1.78 -8.53 -12.23
C PHE A 320 -3.18 -8.28 -12.78
N LEU A 321 -3.33 -7.15 -13.47
CA LEU A 321 -4.50 -6.90 -14.29
C LEU A 321 -4.42 -7.73 -15.57
N PRO A 322 -5.52 -8.38 -15.97
CA PRO A 322 -5.61 -8.92 -17.32
C PRO A 322 -5.62 -7.79 -18.36
N LEU A 323 -5.19 -8.09 -19.59
CA LEU A 323 -4.99 -7.07 -20.61
C LEU A 323 -6.29 -6.42 -21.11
N PHE A 324 -7.33 -7.23 -21.35
CA PHE A 324 -8.52 -6.80 -22.09
C PHE A 324 -9.83 -6.91 -21.30
N THR A 325 -9.99 -7.97 -20.51
CA THR A 325 -11.20 -8.20 -19.69
C THR A 325 -10.79 -8.35 -18.25
N GLY A 326 -11.41 -7.57 -17.35
CA GLY A 326 -11.09 -7.59 -15.94
C GLY A 326 -11.43 -8.91 -15.25
N LYS A 327 -11.15 -8.97 -13.95
CA LYS A 327 -11.46 -10.15 -13.13
C LYS A 327 -12.98 -10.30 -12.95
N PRO A 328 -13.48 -11.49 -12.58
CA PRO A 328 -14.92 -11.73 -12.39
C PRO A 328 -15.63 -10.71 -11.50
N GLN A 329 -14.96 -10.22 -10.45
CA GLN A 329 -15.47 -9.17 -9.57
C GLN A 329 -15.66 -7.81 -10.28
N ASP A 330 -14.80 -7.46 -11.24
CA ASP A 330 -14.86 -6.20 -11.98
C ASP A 330 -14.40 -6.37 -13.44
N PRO A 331 -15.27 -6.94 -14.31
CA PRO A 331 -14.90 -7.25 -15.70
C PRO A 331 -14.56 -6.01 -16.56
N ALA A 332 -14.98 -4.82 -16.13
CA ALA A 332 -14.73 -3.57 -16.83
C ALA A 332 -13.34 -2.98 -16.54
N TYR A 333 -12.62 -3.50 -15.55
CA TYR A 333 -11.33 -3.00 -15.10
C TYR A 333 -10.17 -3.90 -15.56
N ALA A 334 -9.49 -3.48 -16.64
CA ALA A 334 -8.38 -4.20 -17.27
C ALA A 334 -7.28 -3.21 -17.69
N VAL A 335 -6.09 -3.70 -18.04
CA VAL A 335 -4.95 -2.83 -18.40
C VAL A 335 -5.32 -1.79 -19.45
N PHE A 336 -6.02 -2.20 -20.52
CA PHE A 336 -6.41 -1.31 -21.62
C PHE A 336 -7.85 -0.80 -21.53
N SER A 337 -8.50 -0.87 -20.36
CA SER A 337 -9.85 -0.35 -20.21
C SER A 337 -9.87 1.15 -19.86
N TRP A 338 -10.93 1.85 -20.25
CA TRP A 338 -11.08 3.28 -19.98
C TRP A 338 -11.03 3.66 -18.49
N PRO A 339 -11.70 2.93 -17.56
CA PRO A 339 -11.57 3.21 -16.12
C PRO A 339 -10.12 3.22 -15.63
N HIS A 340 -9.34 2.21 -16.03
CA HIS A 340 -7.94 2.10 -15.62
C HIS A 340 -7.06 3.19 -16.23
N ILE A 341 -7.23 3.51 -17.52
CA ILE A 341 -6.49 4.61 -18.16
C ILE A 341 -6.78 5.95 -17.46
N ILE A 342 -8.05 6.22 -17.13
CA ILE A 342 -8.44 7.43 -16.42
C ILE A 342 -7.82 7.45 -15.01
N ASP A 343 -7.77 6.32 -14.32
CA ASP A 343 -7.11 6.18 -13.03
C ASP A 343 -5.60 6.42 -13.10
N MET A 344 -4.91 5.91 -14.11
CA MET A 344 -3.50 6.21 -14.34
C MET A 344 -3.27 7.71 -14.55
N LEU A 345 -4.13 8.38 -15.32
CA LEU A 345 -4.04 9.83 -15.53
C LEU A 345 -4.29 10.62 -14.23
N ASN A 346 -5.26 10.20 -13.42
CA ASN A 346 -5.48 10.76 -12.09
C ASN A 346 -4.24 10.56 -11.20
N GLN A 347 -3.67 9.35 -11.15
CA GLN A 347 -2.48 9.07 -10.35
C GLN A 347 -1.30 9.94 -10.78
N LEU A 348 -1.03 10.06 -12.08
CA LEU A 348 0.01 10.94 -12.60
C LEU A 348 -0.22 12.41 -12.24
N PHE A 349 -1.47 12.88 -12.30
CA PHE A 349 -1.82 14.24 -11.93
C PHE A 349 -1.65 14.50 -10.43
N LEU A 350 -2.13 13.58 -9.58
CA LEU A 350 -1.97 13.66 -8.13
C LEU A 350 -0.49 13.69 -7.76
N LEU A 351 0.31 12.80 -8.36
CA LEU A 351 1.72 12.70 -8.06
C LEU A 351 2.55 13.82 -8.66
N PHE A 352 2.12 14.49 -9.73
CA PHE A 352 2.91 15.55 -10.38
C PHE A 352 2.02 16.61 -11.03
N PRO A 353 1.36 17.48 -10.23
CA PRO A 353 0.40 18.46 -10.76
C PRO A 353 1.05 19.49 -11.69
N LEU A 354 2.36 19.75 -11.52
CA LEU A 354 3.14 20.65 -12.39
C LEU A 354 3.67 19.98 -13.67
N LEU A 355 3.50 18.66 -13.85
CA LEU A 355 4.04 17.93 -15.00
C LEU A 355 3.60 18.55 -16.33
N LEU A 356 2.31 18.88 -16.47
CA LEU A 356 1.74 19.48 -17.68
C LEU A 356 2.36 20.84 -18.03
N ILE A 357 2.77 21.62 -17.02
CA ILE A 357 3.45 22.90 -17.23
C ILE A 357 4.89 22.67 -17.67
N LEU A 358 5.58 21.68 -17.11
CA LEU A 358 7.00 21.44 -17.39
C LEU A 358 7.24 20.75 -18.74
N LEU A 359 6.30 19.91 -19.20
CA LEU A 359 6.44 19.10 -20.42
C LEU A 359 6.74 19.91 -21.71
N PRO A 360 6.03 21.02 -22.04
CA PRO A 360 6.32 21.82 -23.23
C PRO A 360 7.75 22.38 -23.24
N PHE A 361 8.32 22.64 -22.07
CA PHE A 361 9.66 23.21 -21.90
C PHE A 361 10.77 22.15 -21.98
N ALA A 362 10.45 20.89 -21.64
CA ALA A 362 11.33 19.74 -21.82
C ALA A 362 11.52 19.35 -23.31
N SER A 363 10.56 19.69 -24.18
CA SER A 363 10.52 19.33 -25.62
C SER A 363 11.85 19.54 -26.38
N ARG A 364 12.66 20.52 -25.97
CA ARG A 364 13.90 20.93 -26.64
C ARG A 364 15.16 20.22 -26.13
N GLY A 365 15.11 19.57 -24.97
CA GLY A 365 16.27 18.88 -24.38
C GLY A 365 16.23 17.35 -24.45
N TRP A 366 15.07 16.75 -24.74
CA TRP A 366 14.88 15.30 -24.79
C TRP A 366 15.91 14.55 -25.63
N LYS A 367 16.17 14.99 -26.86
CA LYS A 367 17.12 14.31 -27.77
C LYS A 367 18.53 14.23 -27.20
N ARG A 368 18.96 15.25 -26.45
CA ARG A 368 20.28 15.28 -25.80
C ARG A 368 20.26 14.46 -24.52
N LEU A 369 19.20 14.60 -23.71
CA LEU A 369 19.09 13.91 -22.43
C LEU A 369 19.01 12.40 -22.62
N LEU A 370 18.18 11.90 -23.54
CA LEU A 370 18.03 10.45 -23.78
C LEU A 370 19.32 9.78 -24.29
N LYS A 371 20.29 10.56 -24.77
CA LYS A 371 21.64 10.07 -25.13
C LYS A 371 22.64 10.18 -23.98
N SER A 372 22.31 10.88 -22.89
CA SER A 372 23.14 11.01 -21.71
C SER A 372 22.95 9.82 -20.77
N SER A 373 23.96 9.52 -19.97
CA SER A 373 23.88 8.46 -18.96
C SER A 373 22.80 8.73 -17.91
N GLU A 374 22.58 10.00 -17.56
CA GLU A 374 21.51 10.43 -16.65
C GLU A 374 20.14 10.21 -17.26
N GLY A 375 19.93 10.57 -18.52
CA GLY A 375 18.66 10.34 -19.19
C GLY A 375 18.35 8.85 -19.31
N LEU A 376 19.31 8.03 -19.73
CA LEU A 376 19.13 6.57 -19.80
C LEU A 376 18.76 5.96 -18.44
N PHE A 377 19.47 6.35 -17.38
CA PHE A 377 19.15 5.90 -16.01
C PHE A 377 17.72 6.28 -15.60
N LEU A 378 17.32 7.54 -15.80
CA LEU A 378 15.99 8.01 -15.43
C LEU A 378 14.89 7.46 -16.34
N THR A 379 15.19 7.17 -17.61
CA THR A 379 14.29 6.43 -18.50
C THR A 379 14.05 5.02 -17.97
N LEU A 380 15.08 4.30 -17.52
CA LEU A 380 14.89 2.98 -16.90
C LEU A 380 14.04 3.07 -15.63
N MET A 381 14.24 4.09 -14.79
CA MET A 381 13.37 4.33 -13.64
C MET A 381 11.92 4.62 -14.06
N ALA A 382 11.71 5.50 -15.03
CA ALA A 382 10.39 5.85 -15.53
C ALA A 382 9.67 4.64 -16.16
N LEU A 383 10.38 3.81 -16.91
CA LEU A 383 9.83 2.58 -17.49
C LEU A 383 9.42 1.57 -16.41
N GLY A 384 10.24 1.38 -15.37
CA GLY A 384 9.88 0.52 -14.24
C GLY A 384 8.62 1.01 -13.52
N GLY A 385 8.53 2.32 -13.26
CA GLY A 385 7.37 2.93 -12.62
C GLY A 385 6.10 2.88 -13.46
N VAL A 386 6.18 3.19 -14.77
CA VAL A 386 5.03 3.11 -15.70
C VAL A 386 4.59 1.66 -15.93
N ALA A 387 5.53 0.70 -15.98
CA ALA A 387 5.19 -0.71 -16.09
C ALA A 387 4.40 -1.17 -14.86
N PHE A 388 4.88 -0.84 -13.65
CA PHE A 388 4.18 -1.15 -12.40
C PHE A 388 2.79 -0.52 -12.36
N LEU A 389 2.68 0.78 -12.66
CA LEU A 389 1.41 1.51 -12.74
C LEU A 389 0.41 0.90 -13.74
N SER A 390 0.91 0.29 -14.83
CA SER A 390 0.05 -0.27 -15.88
C SER A 390 -0.46 -1.68 -15.60
N ILE A 391 0.32 -2.52 -14.90
CA ILE A 391 0.05 -3.97 -14.84
C ILE A 391 -0.40 -4.47 -13.48
N ILE A 392 -0.14 -3.73 -12.41
CA ILE A 392 -0.50 -4.14 -11.04
C ILE A 392 -1.96 -3.77 -10.77
N ASP A 393 -2.72 -4.72 -10.22
CA ASP A 393 -4.11 -4.51 -9.86
C ASP A 393 -4.25 -3.71 -8.55
N PRO A 394 -4.87 -2.51 -8.56
CA PRO A 394 -5.26 -1.83 -7.34
C PRO A 394 -6.43 -2.57 -6.70
N THR A 395 -6.13 -3.51 -5.80
CA THR A 395 -7.13 -4.40 -5.20
C THR A 395 -8.21 -3.68 -4.39
N LEU A 396 -7.90 -2.50 -3.84
CA LEU A 396 -8.84 -1.65 -3.09
C LEU A 396 -9.50 -0.56 -3.95
N GLY A 397 -9.19 -0.53 -5.25
CA GLY A 397 -9.51 0.57 -6.17
C GLY A 397 -8.41 1.64 -6.17
N MET A 398 -8.12 2.21 -7.34
CA MET A 398 -6.98 3.13 -7.51
C MET A 398 -6.99 4.34 -6.56
N PRO A 399 -8.12 5.02 -6.29
CA PRO A 399 -8.13 6.16 -5.38
C PRO A 399 -7.75 5.79 -3.94
N ARG A 400 -8.05 4.56 -3.52
CA ARG A 400 -7.74 4.07 -2.17
C ARG A 400 -6.31 3.54 -2.08
N ASP A 401 -5.84 2.83 -3.10
CA ASP A 401 -4.47 2.28 -3.24
C ASP A 401 -3.46 3.28 -3.84
N TRP A 402 -3.78 4.58 -3.89
CA TRP A 402 -2.94 5.58 -4.56
C TRP A 402 -1.50 5.63 -4.03
N ASP A 403 -1.30 5.25 -2.76
CA ASP A 403 -0.04 5.26 -2.04
C ASP A 403 0.90 4.14 -2.47
N LEU A 404 0.38 2.94 -2.78
CA LEU A 404 1.11 1.84 -3.44
C LEU A 404 1.75 2.31 -4.76
N PHE A 405 1.05 3.20 -5.47
CA PHE A 405 1.53 3.74 -6.74
C PHE A 405 2.31 5.04 -6.59
N SER A 406 2.61 5.50 -5.37
CA SER A 406 3.18 6.83 -5.13
C SER A 406 4.58 7.04 -5.72
N ILE A 407 5.37 5.97 -5.84
CA ILE A 407 6.74 6.02 -6.36
C ILE A 407 6.83 6.01 -7.90
N THR A 408 5.73 5.68 -8.58
CA THR A 408 5.75 5.25 -10.00
C THR A 408 6.15 6.34 -10.98
N ALA A 409 5.88 7.61 -10.71
CA ALA A 409 6.23 8.69 -11.62
C ALA A 409 7.43 9.55 -11.16
N PHE A 410 8.13 9.16 -10.09
CA PHE A 410 9.31 9.89 -9.61
C PHE A 410 10.46 9.93 -10.62
N GLY A 411 10.71 8.81 -11.33
CA GLY A 411 11.69 8.79 -12.43
C GLY A 411 11.30 9.72 -13.58
N LEU A 412 10.00 9.76 -13.91
CA LEU A 412 9.46 10.62 -14.98
C LEU A 412 9.61 12.10 -14.65
N ILE A 413 9.32 12.54 -13.42
CA ILE A 413 9.51 13.95 -13.06
C ILE A 413 10.97 14.37 -13.14
N LEU A 414 11.90 13.55 -12.62
CA LEU A 414 13.32 13.87 -12.68
C LEU A 414 13.81 13.96 -14.13
N LEU A 415 13.31 13.08 -14.98
CA LEU A 415 13.60 13.06 -16.42
C LEU A 415 13.08 14.34 -17.10
N VAL A 416 11.84 14.76 -16.82
CA VAL A 416 11.26 16.01 -17.34
C VAL A 416 12.02 17.23 -16.85
N VAL A 417 12.37 17.29 -15.56
CA VAL A 417 13.15 18.38 -14.97
C VAL A 417 14.52 18.52 -15.63
N LEU A 418 15.25 17.42 -15.82
CA LEU A 418 16.56 17.44 -16.49
C LEU A 418 16.47 17.68 -17.99
N ALA A 419 15.31 17.45 -18.61
CA ALA A 419 15.12 17.71 -20.03
C ALA A 419 14.93 19.21 -20.32
N ILE A 420 14.70 20.04 -19.31
CA ILE A 420 14.61 21.50 -19.46
C ILE A 420 16.02 22.07 -19.68
N PRO A 421 16.33 22.69 -20.84
CA PRO A 421 17.67 23.20 -21.12
C PRO A 421 18.12 24.35 -20.21
N ASP A 422 19.43 24.46 -19.92
CA ASP A 422 20.05 25.53 -19.10
C ASP A 422 20.03 26.96 -19.72
N LYS A 423 19.23 27.22 -20.78
CA LYS A 423 19.22 28.52 -21.50
C LYS A 423 18.36 29.58 -20.79
N LYS A 424 18.53 30.87 -21.16
CA LYS A 424 17.84 32.02 -20.51
C LYS A 424 16.32 31.87 -20.59
N GLU A 425 15.69 31.90 -19.41
CA GLU A 425 14.24 32.07 -19.12
C GLU A 425 13.28 31.33 -20.06
N ILE A 426 13.27 30.01 -19.97
CA ILE A 426 12.28 29.18 -20.67
C ILE A 426 10.87 29.39 -20.09
N ILE A 427 10.78 29.45 -18.76
CA ILE A 427 9.59 29.92 -18.04
C ILE A 427 9.87 31.36 -17.61
N PRO A 428 9.04 32.35 -18.00
CA PRO A 428 9.23 33.73 -17.59
C PRO A 428 9.21 33.82 -16.07
N VAL A 429 10.14 34.60 -15.49
CA VAL A 429 10.28 34.73 -14.02
C VAL A 429 8.97 35.14 -13.35
N ARG A 430 8.07 35.83 -14.05
CA ARG A 430 6.72 36.21 -13.60
C ARG A 430 5.83 35.03 -13.18
N PHE A 431 6.12 33.80 -13.61
CA PHE A 431 5.33 32.61 -13.27
C PHE A 431 5.77 31.88 -12.00
N ILE A 432 6.92 32.21 -11.40
CA ILE A 432 7.40 31.50 -10.19
C ILE A 432 6.36 31.53 -9.07
N PHE A 433 5.88 32.71 -8.69
CA PHE A 433 4.88 32.86 -7.64
C PHE A 433 3.53 32.19 -7.97
N PRO A 434 2.92 32.39 -9.16
CA PRO A 434 1.70 31.66 -9.55
C PRO A 434 1.83 30.13 -9.48
N LEU A 435 2.98 29.58 -9.90
CA LEU A 435 3.23 28.14 -9.84
C LEU A 435 3.36 27.63 -8.41
N LEU A 436 4.04 28.39 -7.55
CA LEU A 436 4.12 28.10 -6.11
C LEU A 436 2.74 28.11 -5.47
N MET A 437 1.93 29.13 -5.75
CA MET A 437 0.56 29.23 -5.25
C MET A 437 -0.28 28.02 -5.67
N PHE A 438 -0.24 27.65 -6.95
CA PHE A 438 -0.96 26.47 -7.46
C PHE A 438 -0.51 25.18 -6.75
N SER A 439 0.81 25.00 -6.57
CA SER A 439 1.41 23.82 -5.94
C SER A 439 1.05 23.69 -4.45
N VAL A 440 1.10 24.81 -3.72
CA VAL A 440 0.67 24.88 -2.32
C VAL A 440 -0.84 24.64 -2.22
N MET A 441 -1.64 25.22 -3.11
CA MET A 441 -3.08 25.04 -3.12
C MET A 441 -3.47 23.57 -3.32
N ILE A 442 -2.95 22.91 -4.36
CA ILE A 442 -3.32 21.51 -4.66
C ILE A 442 -2.92 20.55 -3.54
N SER A 443 -1.71 20.73 -2.99
CA SER A 443 -1.24 19.92 -1.86
C SER A 443 -2.04 20.22 -0.59
N GLY A 444 -2.32 21.49 -0.33
CA GLY A 444 -3.12 21.96 0.80
C GLY A 444 -4.55 21.45 0.76
N LEU A 445 -5.20 21.40 -0.40
CA LEU A 445 -6.54 20.82 -0.56
C LEU A 445 -6.56 19.32 -0.24
N ASN A 446 -5.54 18.57 -0.68
CA ASN A 446 -5.42 17.14 -0.37
C ASN A 446 -5.17 16.90 1.12
N ILE A 447 -4.37 17.73 1.79
CA ILE A 447 -4.18 17.68 3.25
C ILE A 447 -5.47 18.05 3.97
N ALA A 448 -6.12 19.15 3.58
CA ALA A 448 -7.37 19.65 4.17
C ALA A 448 -8.48 18.59 4.19
N LYS A 449 -8.59 17.81 3.10
CA LYS A 449 -9.56 16.71 2.98
C LYS A 449 -9.35 15.60 4.01
N ASN A 450 -8.11 15.36 4.44
CA ASN A 450 -7.75 14.26 5.35
C ASN A 450 -7.64 14.69 6.82
N ILE A 451 -7.53 15.99 7.11
CA ILE A 451 -7.59 16.51 8.49
C ILE A 451 -9.04 16.74 8.95
N ASN A 452 -10.00 16.81 8.03
CA ASN A 452 -11.42 16.92 8.36
C ASN A 452 -12.10 15.54 8.24
N VAL A 453 -12.64 15.06 9.37
CA VAL A 453 -13.29 13.74 9.46
C VAL A 453 -14.46 13.60 8.49
N ASN A 454 -15.33 14.62 8.42
CA ASN A 454 -16.51 14.60 7.55
C ASN A 454 -16.12 14.60 6.06
N SER A 455 -15.14 15.43 5.69
CA SER A 455 -14.58 15.46 4.34
C SER A 455 -13.97 14.12 3.95
N SER A 456 -13.21 13.50 4.86
CA SER A 456 -12.60 12.20 4.62
C SER A 456 -13.65 11.08 4.47
N LEU A 457 -14.67 11.05 5.32
CA LEU A 457 -15.79 10.09 5.20
C LEU A 457 -16.56 10.28 3.89
N ALA A 458 -16.83 11.53 3.49
CA ALA A 458 -17.48 11.83 2.22
C ALA A 458 -16.64 11.38 1.02
N TYR A 459 -15.33 11.61 1.06
CA TYR A 459 -14.40 11.12 0.04
C TYR A 459 -14.33 9.60 -0.01
N THR A 460 -14.36 8.94 1.16
CA THR A 460 -14.38 7.48 1.30
C THR A 460 -15.61 6.87 0.63
N ARG A 461 -16.79 7.43 0.90
CA ARG A 461 -18.03 7.02 0.20
C ARG A 461 -17.97 7.25 -1.30
N TYR A 462 -17.32 8.34 -1.73
CA TYR A 462 -17.17 8.64 -3.15
C TYR A 462 -16.34 7.56 -3.87
N PHE A 463 -15.15 7.21 -3.37
CA PHE A 463 -14.34 6.19 -4.07
C PHE A 463 -14.91 4.78 -3.88
N ALA A 464 -15.60 4.48 -2.78
CA ALA A 464 -16.32 3.22 -2.61
C ALA A 464 -17.37 3.01 -3.72
N ARG A 465 -18.03 4.09 -4.14
CA ARG A 465 -19.02 4.06 -5.24
C ARG A 465 -18.39 4.06 -6.63
N LEU A 466 -17.18 4.59 -6.79
CA LEU A 466 -16.45 4.53 -8.06
C LEU A 466 -16.06 3.09 -8.40
N ASP A 467 -15.61 2.36 -7.38
CA ASP A 467 -15.07 1.00 -7.51
C ASP A 467 -15.88 0.03 -6.63
N THR A 468 -17.21 0.08 -6.79
CA THR A 468 -18.19 -0.68 -6.00
C THR A 468 -17.79 -2.14 -5.80
N PRO A 469 -17.40 -2.91 -6.84
CA PRO A 469 -17.04 -4.32 -6.64
C PRO A 469 -15.79 -4.56 -5.80
N LYS A 470 -14.90 -3.55 -5.69
CA LYS A 470 -13.68 -3.59 -4.87
C LYS A 470 -13.87 -2.93 -3.49
N SER A 471 -15.05 -2.40 -3.21
CA SER A 471 -15.29 -1.55 -2.03
C SER A 471 -15.59 -2.31 -0.73
N LEU A 472 -15.62 -3.66 -0.76
CA LEU A 472 -15.98 -4.50 0.38
C LEU A 472 -15.16 -4.16 1.64
N SER A 473 -13.84 -4.13 1.51
CA SER A 473 -12.94 -3.79 2.62
C SER A 473 -13.08 -2.33 3.06
N THR A 474 -13.49 -1.42 2.15
CA THR A 474 -13.76 -0.02 2.47
C THR A 474 -14.98 0.08 3.38
N LEU A 475 -16.08 -0.57 3.00
CA LEU A 475 -17.31 -0.58 3.81
C LEU A 475 -17.08 -1.26 5.16
N MET A 476 -16.27 -2.33 5.21
CA MET A 476 -15.87 -2.96 6.47
C MET A 476 -15.07 -2.01 7.38
N ALA A 477 -14.12 -1.25 6.82
CA ALA A 477 -13.36 -0.25 7.56
C ALA A 477 -14.27 0.87 8.09
N MET A 478 -15.20 1.36 7.27
CA MET A 478 -16.21 2.33 7.69
C MET A 478 -17.13 1.78 8.78
N HIS A 479 -17.59 0.54 8.64
CA HIS A 479 -18.41 -0.13 9.65
C HIS A 479 -17.66 -0.22 11.00
N GLY A 480 -16.41 -0.67 10.99
CA GLY A 480 -15.57 -0.71 12.19
C GLY A 480 -15.39 0.68 12.83
N TYR A 481 -15.16 1.70 12.00
CA TYR A 481 -15.06 3.08 12.46
C TYR A 481 -16.35 3.58 13.14
N PHE A 482 -17.51 3.41 12.51
CA PHE A 482 -18.78 3.87 13.09
C PHE A 482 -19.15 3.09 14.35
N LYS A 483 -18.89 1.78 14.37
CA LYS A 483 -19.07 0.95 15.56
C LYS A 483 -18.22 1.45 16.73
N ASN A 484 -16.94 1.75 16.50
CA ASN A 484 -16.05 2.26 17.54
C ASN A 484 -16.46 3.66 18.03
N ASN A 485 -17.09 4.47 17.17
CA ASN A 485 -17.64 5.78 17.54
C ASN A 485 -19.09 5.72 18.05
N SER A 486 -19.65 4.52 18.26
CA SER A 486 -21.03 4.32 18.72
C SER A 486 -22.12 4.95 17.83
N ASP A 487 -21.86 5.09 16.53
CA ASP A 487 -22.83 5.61 15.55
C ASP A 487 -23.68 4.46 14.97
N THR A 488 -24.72 4.08 15.71
CA THR A 488 -25.59 2.94 15.38
C THR A 488 -26.40 3.17 14.10
N ALA A 489 -26.75 4.41 13.78
CA ALA A 489 -27.50 4.76 12.57
C ALA A 489 -26.66 4.55 11.32
N ALA A 490 -25.42 5.05 11.31
CA ALA A 490 -24.50 4.84 10.20
C ALA A 490 -24.13 3.35 10.02
N VAL A 491 -24.03 2.59 11.12
CA VAL A 491 -23.84 1.13 11.06
C VAL A 491 -25.03 0.44 10.40
N ALA A 492 -26.26 0.82 10.74
CA ALA A 492 -27.46 0.23 10.13
C ALA A 492 -27.56 0.56 8.63
N ASP A 493 -27.27 1.81 8.24
CA ASP A 493 -27.25 2.26 6.85
C ASP A 493 -26.22 1.47 6.02
N LEU A 494 -25.00 1.29 6.56
CA LEU A 494 -23.97 0.47 5.91
C LEU A 494 -24.34 -1.00 5.76
N HIS A 495 -25.08 -1.59 6.72
CA HIS A 495 -25.55 -2.97 6.58
C HIS A 495 -26.53 -3.12 5.42
N LEU A 496 -27.42 -2.13 5.22
CA LEU A 496 -28.35 -2.11 4.10
C LEU A 496 -27.60 -1.97 2.77
N GLU A 497 -26.66 -1.02 2.68
CA GLU A 497 -25.80 -0.82 1.50
C GLU A 497 -24.99 -2.08 1.16
N PHE A 498 -24.37 -2.71 2.18
CA PHE A 498 -23.65 -3.96 2.03
C PHE A 498 -24.54 -5.08 1.47
N SER A 499 -25.77 -5.17 1.97
CA SER A 499 -26.70 -6.22 1.56
C SER A 499 -27.18 -6.08 0.13
N ASP A 500 -27.30 -4.85 -0.36
CA ASP A 500 -27.71 -4.58 -1.72
C ASP A 500 -26.57 -4.83 -2.72
N ILE A 501 -25.37 -4.36 -2.39
CA ILE A 501 -24.20 -4.41 -3.27
C ILE A 501 -23.56 -5.81 -3.34
N PHE A 502 -23.38 -6.47 -2.18
CA PHE A 502 -22.55 -7.66 -2.06
C PHE A 502 -23.38 -8.95 -1.88
N GLN A 503 -24.43 -9.12 -2.68
CA GLN A 503 -25.31 -10.28 -2.61
C GLN A 503 -24.57 -11.62 -2.77
N SER A 504 -23.61 -11.69 -3.69
CA SER A 504 -22.78 -12.90 -3.89
C SER A 504 -21.95 -13.22 -2.66
N GLU A 505 -21.38 -12.23 -1.98
CA GLU A 505 -20.65 -12.43 -0.73
C GLU A 505 -21.56 -12.92 0.40
N GLN A 506 -22.77 -12.40 0.50
CA GLN A 506 -23.75 -12.90 1.47
C GLN A 506 -24.17 -14.34 1.18
N LYS A 507 -24.40 -14.68 -0.09
CA LYS A 507 -24.69 -16.07 -0.49
C LYS A 507 -23.52 -16.98 -0.16
N MET A 508 -22.28 -16.54 -0.42
CA MET A 508 -21.07 -17.27 -0.04
C MET A 508 -20.97 -17.45 1.48
N GLU A 509 -21.27 -16.44 2.27
CA GLU A 509 -21.31 -16.57 3.74
C GLU A 509 -22.31 -17.63 4.20
N ARG A 510 -23.53 -17.59 3.65
CA ARG A 510 -24.58 -18.56 3.97
C ARG A 510 -24.17 -19.98 3.53
N ALA A 511 -23.50 -20.10 2.38
CA ALA A 511 -23.01 -21.38 1.89
C ALA A 511 -21.92 -21.95 2.81
N VAL A 512 -20.98 -21.12 3.28
CA VAL A 512 -19.95 -21.53 4.25
C VAL A 512 -20.60 -22.01 5.54
N LYS A 513 -21.57 -21.27 6.09
CA LYS A 513 -22.32 -21.66 7.30
C LYS A 513 -23.10 -22.96 7.09
N ALA A 514 -23.75 -23.14 5.94
CA ALA A 514 -24.44 -24.38 5.61
C ALA A 514 -23.46 -25.57 5.58
N GLY A 515 -22.28 -25.39 4.97
CA GLY A 515 -21.21 -26.40 4.99
C GLY A 515 -20.71 -26.73 6.40
N ASP A 516 -20.53 -25.72 7.25
CA ASP A 516 -20.09 -25.90 8.64
C ASP A 516 -21.11 -26.67 9.47
N ASN A 517 -22.40 -26.45 9.19
CA ASN A 517 -23.51 -27.12 9.86
C ASN A 517 -23.83 -28.51 9.25
N GLY A 518 -23.13 -28.92 8.18
CA GLY A 518 -23.41 -30.16 7.45
C GLY A 518 -24.69 -30.13 6.59
N ASP A 519 -25.27 -28.96 6.33
CA ASP A 519 -26.40 -28.78 5.41
C ASP A 519 -25.92 -28.69 3.95
N PHE A 520 -25.58 -29.85 3.39
CA PHE A 520 -25.03 -29.95 2.04
C PHE A 520 -26.03 -29.61 0.93
N LYS A 521 -27.34 -29.78 1.19
CA LYS A 521 -28.37 -29.43 0.23
C LYS A 521 -28.39 -27.91 0.01
N SER A 522 -28.40 -27.15 1.10
CA SER A 522 -28.35 -25.68 1.04
C SER A 522 -27.01 -25.18 0.51
N LEU A 523 -25.88 -25.79 0.92
CA LEU A 523 -24.56 -25.43 0.39
C LEU A 523 -24.51 -25.54 -1.13
N ARG A 524 -24.95 -26.68 -1.70
CA ARG A 524 -24.91 -26.91 -3.15
C ARG A 524 -25.84 -25.94 -3.89
N ALA A 525 -27.08 -25.78 -3.42
CA ALA A 525 -28.03 -24.85 -4.03
C ALA A 525 -27.51 -23.40 -4.04
N LEU A 526 -26.86 -22.96 -2.96
CA LEU A 526 -26.26 -21.63 -2.89
C LEU A 526 -25.06 -21.52 -3.83
N LEU A 527 -24.16 -22.50 -3.83
CA LEU A 527 -22.97 -22.52 -4.70
C LEU A 527 -23.35 -22.45 -6.18
N ASP A 528 -24.35 -23.20 -6.62
CA ASP A 528 -24.82 -23.22 -8.01
C ASP A 528 -25.41 -21.85 -8.44
N SER A 529 -25.81 -21.01 -7.48
CA SER A 529 -26.33 -19.66 -7.71
C SER A 529 -25.27 -18.55 -7.70
N ILE A 530 -24.01 -18.90 -7.40
CA ILE A 530 -22.89 -17.96 -7.28
C ILE A 530 -22.04 -18.06 -8.55
N PRO A 531 -21.77 -16.94 -9.26
CA PRO A 531 -20.87 -16.98 -10.41
C PRO A 531 -19.47 -17.42 -9.99
N PRO A 532 -18.77 -18.25 -10.80
CA PRO A 532 -17.42 -18.68 -10.46
C PRO A 532 -16.45 -17.53 -10.26
N ASP A 533 -15.70 -17.56 -9.16
CA ASP A 533 -14.70 -16.54 -8.83
C ASP A 533 -13.41 -17.18 -8.30
N ASN A 534 -12.43 -17.30 -9.18
CA ASN A 534 -11.12 -17.86 -8.86
C ASN A 534 -10.24 -16.94 -8.00
N TYR A 535 -10.65 -15.70 -7.76
CA TYR A 535 -9.91 -14.76 -6.90
C TYR A 535 -10.58 -14.58 -5.54
N SER A 536 -11.69 -15.25 -5.28
CA SER A 536 -12.35 -15.28 -3.98
C SER A 536 -11.88 -16.46 -3.12
N SER A 537 -11.22 -16.15 -2.01
CA SER A 537 -10.85 -17.15 -1.00
C SER A 537 -12.07 -17.91 -0.47
N ARG A 538 -13.21 -17.21 -0.33
CA ARG A 538 -14.46 -17.76 0.17
C ARG A 538 -15.09 -18.73 -0.82
N TYR A 539 -15.02 -18.43 -2.11
CA TYR A 539 -15.47 -19.33 -3.17
C TYR A 539 -14.70 -20.66 -3.14
N HIS A 540 -13.37 -20.59 -3.06
CA HIS A 540 -12.52 -21.78 -2.92
C HIS A 540 -12.78 -22.57 -1.63
N LEU A 541 -13.10 -21.88 -0.53
CA LEU A 541 -13.51 -22.54 0.71
C LEU A 541 -14.81 -23.36 0.53
N ILE A 542 -15.81 -22.80 -0.16
CA ILE A 542 -17.08 -23.50 -0.41
C ILE A 542 -16.86 -24.71 -1.34
N LEU A 543 -16.03 -24.56 -2.38
CA LEU A 543 -15.64 -25.68 -3.24
C LEU A 543 -14.96 -26.80 -2.43
N SER A 544 -14.06 -26.43 -1.53
CA SER A 544 -13.41 -27.38 -0.63
C SER A 544 -14.41 -28.12 0.26
N GLN A 545 -15.37 -27.41 0.88
CA GLN A 545 -16.41 -28.04 1.71
C GLN A 545 -17.27 -29.02 0.91
N LYS A 546 -17.66 -28.66 -0.31
CA LYS A 546 -18.37 -29.55 -1.24
C LYS A 546 -17.56 -30.82 -1.53
N MET A 547 -16.30 -30.65 -1.94
CA MET A 547 -15.42 -31.77 -2.30
C MET A 547 -15.13 -32.68 -1.11
N ALA A 548 -14.93 -32.11 0.08
CA ALA A 548 -14.71 -32.88 1.30
C ALA A 548 -15.90 -33.80 1.61
N PHE A 549 -17.12 -33.30 1.44
CA PHE A 549 -18.34 -34.09 1.61
C PHE A 549 -18.53 -35.16 0.55
N GLU A 550 -18.16 -34.88 -0.68
CA GLU A 550 -18.16 -35.86 -1.78
C GLU A 550 -17.03 -36.90 -1.66
N GLY A 551 -16.25 -36.88 -0.56
CA GLY A 551 -15.13 -37.79 -0.31
C GLY A 551 -13.86 -37.47 -1.11
N GLN A 552 -13.86 -36.38 -1.89
CA GLN A 552 -12.75 -35.94 -2.74
C GLN A 552 -11.74 -35.12 -1.93
N LEU A 553 -11.20 -35.70 -0.86
CA LEU A 553 -10.37 -35.01 0.14
C LEU A 553 -9.11 -34.36 -0.46
N GLN A 554 -8.50 -34.95 -1.50
CA GLN A 554 -7.34 -34.35 -2.17
C GLN A 554 -7.69 -33.09 -2.96
N LEU A 555 -8.83 -33.07 -3.66
CA LEU A 555 -9.30 -31.88 -4.36
C LEU A 555 -9.72 -30.79 -3.36
N SER A 556 -10.34 -31.18 -2.24
CA SER A 556 -10.62 -30.27 -1.11
C SER A 556 -9.35 -29.59 -0.58
N LEU A 557 -8.24 -30.33 -0.39
CA LEU A 557 -6.95 -29.75 0.00
C LEU A 557 -6.43 -28.76 -1.06
N GLN A 558 -6.57 -29.07 -2.35
CA GLN A 558 -6.14 -28.16 -3.42
C GLN A 558 -6.91 -26.84 -3.40
N GLU A 559 -8.23 -26.89 -3.22
CA GLU A 559 -9.06 -25.69 -3.13
C GLU A 559 -8.79 -24.90 -1.83
N LEU A 560 -8.58 -25.57 -0.69
CA LEU A 560 -8.13 -24.91 0.54
C LEU A 560 -6.77 -24.24 0.39
N ASN A 561 -5.83 -24.84 -0.36
CA ASN A 561 -4.55 -24.23 -0.64
C ASN A 561 -4.71 -22.92 -1.43
N LYS A 562 -5.63 -22.87 -2.40
CA LYS A 562 -5.96 -21.63 -3.12
C LYS A 562 -6.62 -20.60 -2.20
N ALA A 563 -7.55 -21.03 -1.34
CA ALA A 563 -8.17 -20.15 -0.36
C ALA A 563 -7.14 -19.51 0.59
N ILE A 564 -6.18 -20.31 1.08
CA ILE A 564 -5.07 -19.84 1.93
C ILE A 564 -4.12 -18.92 1.17
N GLN A 565 -3.80 -19.22 -0.10
CA GLN A 565 -3.00 -18.32 -0.94
C GLN A 565 -3.64 -16.92 -1.06
N LEU A 566 -4.97 -16.85 -1.18
CA LEU A 566 -5.71 -15.59 -1.29
C LEU A 566 -5.91 -14.87 0.05
N GLN A 567 -5.90 -15.59 1.18
CA GLN A 567 -6.04 -15.04 2.53
C GLN A 567 -5.09 -15.73 3.51
N GLU A 568 -3.78 -15.45 3.37
CA GLU A 568 -2.72 -16.13 4.14
C GLU A 568 -2.83 -15.92 5.66
N TYR A 569 -3.47 -14.84 6.10
CA TYR A 569 -3.61 -14.49 7.52
C TYR A 569 -4.97 -14.86 8.12
N ASN A 570 -5.79 -15.64 7.41
CA ASN A 570 -7.05 -16.14 7.93
C ASN A 570 -6.87 -17.49 8.63
N PHE A 571 -6.75 -17.45 9.97
CA PHE A 571 -6.48 -18.65 10.78
C PHE A 571 -7.50 -19.78 10.55
N ASN A 572 -8.78 -19.45 10.26
CA ASN A 572 -9.84 -20.44 10.04
C ASN A 572 -9.54 -21.36 8.85
N LEU A 573 -8.84 -20.86 7.83
CA LEU A 573 -8.52 -21.67 6.65
C LEU A 573 -7.51 -22.77 6.99
N TYR A 574 -6.52 -22.47 7.84
CA TYR A 574 -5.57 -23.45 8.35
C TYR A 574 -6.27 -24.48 9.24
N THR A 575 -7.18 -24.04 10.13
CA THR A 575 -7.98 -24.96 10.96
C THR A 575 -8.81 -25.93 10.10
N ARG A 576 -9.37 -25.45 9.00
CA ARG A 576 -10.16 -26.30 8.10
C ARG A 576 -9.27 -27.28 7.34
N ARG A 577 -8.11 -26.83 6.86
CA ARG A 577 -7.15 -27.71 6.19
C ARG A 577 -6.57 -28.75 7.14
N SER A 578 -6.31 -28.40 8.40
CA SER A 578 -5.88 -29.35 9.43
C SER A 578 -6.93 -30.43 9.69
N MET A 579 -8.22 -30.08 9.67
CA MET A 579 -9.31 -31.08 9.79
C MET A 579 -9.28 -32.07 8.62
N ILE A 580 -9.08 -31.61 7.37
CA ILE A 580 -8.96 -32.50 6.21
C ILE A 580 -7.71 -33.38 6.30
N TYR A 581 -6.58 -32.83 6.72
CA TYR A 581 -5.36 -33.62 6.98
C TYR A 581 -5.58 -34.69 8.07
N ALA A 582 -6.29 -34.36 9.15
CA ALA A 582 -6.63 -35.31 10.21
C ALA A 582 -7.52 -36.45 9.71
N ILE A 583 -8.49 -36.18 8.82
CA ILE A 583 -9.32 -37.23 8.18
C ILE A 583 -8.46 -38.14 7.30
N LEU A 584 -7.42 -37.60 6.66
CA LEU A 584 -6.44 -38.36 5.88
C LEU A 584 -5.36 -39.05 6.73
N ASN A 585 -5.46 -39.00 8.07
CA ASN A 585 -4.46 -39.47 9.02
C ASN A 585 -3.05 -38.85 8.84
N LYS A 586 -3.01 -37.64 8.28
CA LYS A 586 -1.79 -36.82 8.12
C LYS A 586 -1.62 -35.88 9.32
N TYR A 587 -1.45 -36.47 10.50
CA TYR A 587 -1.41 -35.72 11.77
C TYR A 587 -0.27 -34.69 11.86
N PRO A 588 0.96 -34.95 11.36
CA PRO A 588 2.04 -33.95 11.38
C PRO A 588 1.70 -32.68 10.58
N GLU A 589 1.10 -32.83 9.40
CA GLU A 589 0.64 -31.72 8.56
C GLU A 589 -0.52 -30.96 9.22
N ALA A 590 -1.48 -31.69 9.80
CA ALA A 590 -2.58 -31.10 10.57
C ALA A 590 -2.07 -30.27 11.76
N LEU A 591 -1.09 -30.79 12.50
CA LEU A 591 -0.46 -30.10 13.62
C LEU A 591 0.26 -28.83 13.15
N THR A 592 0.96 -28.89 12.02
CA THR A 592 1.65 -27.72 11.45
C THR A 592 0.67 -26.60 11.12
N ASP A 593 -0.47 -26.93 10.52
CA ASP A 593 -1.53 -25.95 10.20
C ASP A 593 -2.17 -25.35 11.45
N LEU A 594 -2.46 -26.17 12.47
CA LEU A 594 -2.99 -25.65 13.73
C LEU A 594 -1.99 -24.75 14.46
N GLN A 595 -0.69 -25.05 14.39
CA GLN A 595 0.34 -24.17 14.95
C GLN A 595 0.39 -22.83 14.22
N MET A 596 0.23 -22.83 12.88
CA MET A 596 0.11 -21.60 12.12
C MET A 596 -1.16 -20.82 12.50
N ALA A 597 -2.30 -21.49 12.61
CA ALA A 597 -3.55 -20.88 13.05
C ALA A 597 -3.42 -20.25 14.44
N TYR A 598 -2.75 -20.94 15.37
CA TYR A 598 -2.51 -20.46 16.73
C TYR A 598 -1.56 -19.25 16.79
N ARG A 599 -0.58 -19.16 15.88
CA ARG A 599 0.26 -17.95 15.76
C ARG A 599 -0.55 -16.74 15.32
N LEU A 600 -1.53 -16.94 14.44
CA LEU A 600 -2.42 -15.88 13.95
C LEU A 600 -3.50 -15.50 14.98
N ASN A 601 -3.96 -16.46 15.78
CA ASN A 601 -4.93 -16.24 16.85
C ASN A 601 -4.70 -17.23 18.01
N ASN A 602 -4.10 -16.75 19.10
CA ASN A 602 -3.78 -17.60 20.25
C ASN A 602 -4.89 -17.68 21.32
N SER A 603 -5.97 -16.92 21.17
CA SER A 603 -7.07 -16.83 22.14
C SER A 603 -8.29 -17.69 21.77
N ASN A 604 -8.23 -18.42 20.67
CA ASN A 604 -9.33 -19.25 20.22
C ASN A 604 -9.28 -20.63 20.91
N MET A 605 -10.24 -20.90 21.79
CA MET A 605 -10.34 -22.17 22.52
C MET A 605 -10.44 -23.39 21.59
N ALA A 606 -11.16 -23.29 20.45
CA ALA A 606 -11.26 -24.40 19.50
C ALA A 606 -9.90 -24.75 18.86
N LEU A 607 -9.00 -23.76 18.69
CA LEU A 607 -7.64 -24.02 18.20
C LEU A 607 -6.80 -24.75 19.24
N LEU A 608 -6.87 -24.34 20.51
CA LEU A 608 -6.16 -25.01 21.59
C LEU A 608 -6.66 -26.45 21.77
N GLU A 609 -7.97 -26.70 21.67
CA GLU A 609 -8.55 -28.04 21.71
C GLU A 609 -8.04 -28.90 20.54
N GLY A 610 -8.07 -28.35 19.31
CA GLY A 610 -7.51 -29.01 18.14
C GLY A 610 -6.02 -29.33 18.31
N LEU A 611 -5.23 -28.40 18.85
CA LEU A 611 -3.80 -28.60 19.12
C LEU A 611 -3.58 -29.73 20.13
N ALA A 612 -4.32 -29.74 21.23
CA ALA A 612 -4.19 -30.78 22.25
C ALA A 612 -4.48 -32.18 21.67
N ILE A 613 -5.53 -32.32 20.86
CA ILE A 613 -5.87 -33.58 20.19
C ILE A 613 -4.79 -33.97 19.18
N MET A 614 -4.35 -33.06 18.31
CA MET A 614 -3.35 -33.40 17.28
C MET A 614 -1.98 -33.73 17.88
N GLN A 615 -1.62 -33.15 19.02
CA GLN A 615 -0.41 -33.54 19.76
C GLN A 615 -0.51 -34.98 20.29
N LEU A 616 -1.69 -35.42 20.76
CA LEU A 616 -1.91 -36.81 21.14
C LEU A 616 -1.76 -37.77 19.96
N GLU A 617 -2.38 -37.44 18.82
CA GLU A 617 -2.26 -38.27 17.60
C GLU A 617 -0.83 -38.30 17.06
N CYS A 618 -0.02 -37.28 17.36
CA CYS A 618 1.42 -37.25 17.08
C CYS A 618 2.29 -37.91 18.18
N ASN A 619 1.69 -38.60 19.15
CA ASN A 619 2.34 -39.23 20.30
C ASN A 619 3.19 -38.26 21.16
N ARG A 620 2.66 -37.05 21.41
CA ARG A 620 3.29 -36.00 22.24
C ARG A 620 2.38 -35.64 23.43
N PRO A 621 2.22 -36.56 24.40
CA PRO A 621 1.26 -36.39 25.49
C PRO A 621 1.57 -35.21 26.42
N ASP A 622 2.85 -34.89 26.67
CA ASP A 622 3.23 -33.73 27.49
C ASP A 622 2.77 -32.41 26.86
N SER A 623 2.96 -32.26 25.54
CA SER A 623 2.50 -31.08 24.80
C SER A 623 0.97 -31.01 24.78
N ALA A 624 0.28 -32.14 24.67
CA ALA A 624 -1.17 -32.19 24.75
C ALA A 624 -1.67 -31.67 26.10
N LEU A 625 -1.07 -32.12 27.21
CA LEU A 625 -1.40 -31.64 28.56
C LEU A 625 -1.16 -30.15 28.71
N TYR A 626 -0.03 -29.63 28.21
CA TYR A 626 0.23 -28.19 28.21
C TYR A 626 -0.89 -27.36 27.54
N TYR A 627 -1.37 -27.79 26.36
CA TYR A 627 -2.49 -27.11 25.71
C TYR A 627 -3.81 -27.28 26.47
N THR A 628 -4.02 -28.39 27.19
CA THR A 628 -5.19 -28.54 28.08
C THR A 628 -5.16 -27.56 29.26
N GLU A 629 -3.99 -27.26 29.81
CA GLU A 629 -3.84 -26.26 30.87
C GLU A 629 -4.10 -24.84 30.37
N LEU A 630 -3.64 -24.52 29.15
CA LEU A 630 -3.95 -23.25 28.51
C LEU A 630 -5.46 -23.09 28.27
N LEU A 631 -6.15 -24.15 27.84
CA LEU A 631 -7.60 -24.16 27.67
C LEU A 631 -8.34 -23.82 28.96
N GLU A 632 -8.01 -24.49 30.06
CA GLU A 632 -8.65 -24.23 31.36
C GLU A 632 -8.42 -22.81 31.86
N LYS A 633 -7.24 -22.24 31.60
CA LYS A 633 -6.95 -20.84 31.95
C LYS A 633 -7.80 -19.84 31.17
N GLN A 634 -8.27 -20.19 29.97
CA GLN A 634 -9.07 -19.29 29.11
C GLN A 634 -10.57 -19.31 29.42
N GLY A 635 -11.09 -20.36 30.07
CA GLY A 635 -12.50 -20.41 30.46
C GLY A 635 -13.05 -21.82 30.65
N PRO A 636 -14.38 -21.96 30.83
CA PRO A 636 -15.04 -23.26 30.95
C PRO A 636 -14.76 -24.13 29.72
N THR A 637 -14.17 -25.30 29.95
CA THR A 637 -13.76 -26.23 28.88
C THR A 637 -14.83 -27.26 28.58
N GLY A 638 -14.88 -27.73 27.33
CA GLY A 638 -15.72 -28.85 26.92
C GLY A 638 -15.29 -30.17 27.57
N THR A 639 -16.20 -31.15 27.55
CA THR A 639 -15.99 -32.50 28.12
C THR A 639 -14.89 -33.29 27.40
N LEU A 640 -14.54 -32.88 26.18
CA LEU A 640 -13.45 -33.46 25.40
C LEU A 640 -12.08 -33.32 26.07
N LEU A 641 -11.90 -32.32 26.94
CA LEU A 641 -10.69 -32.15 27.74
C LEU A 641 -10.37 -33.40 28.57
N PHE A 642 -11.41 -34.01 29.17
CA PHE A 642 -11.25 -35.21 29.99
C PHE A 642 -10.74 -36.39 29.16
N TYR A 643 -11.28 -36.58 27.96
CA TYR A 643 -10.78 -37.61 27.05
C TYR A 643 -9.31 -37.41 26.68
N ILE A 644 -8.92 -36.17 26.38
CA ILE A 644 -7.52 -35.83 26.03
C ILE A 644 -6.60 -36.15 27.21
N ARG A 645 -6.94 -35.72 28.43
CA ARG A 645 -6.14 -35.97 29.63
C ARG A 645 -6.08 -37.44 30.00
N ALA A 646 -7.17 -38.18 29.81
CA ALA A 646 -7.22 -39.61 30.06
C ALA A 646 -6.22 -40.36 29.15
N ARG A 647 -6.25 -40.07 27.84
CA ARG A 647 -5.29 -40.64 26.87
C ARG A 647 -3.86 -40.18 27.14
N ALA A 648 -3.64 -38.90 27.42
CA ALA A 648 -2.32 -38.37 27.74
C ALA A 648 -1.71 -39.07 28.97
N GLY A 649 -2.48 -39.19 30.05
CA GLY A 649 -2.07 -39.89 31.27
C GLY A 649 -1.74 -41.35 31.00
N SER A 650 -2.57 -42.03 30.20
CA SER A 650 -2.32 -43.42 29.80
C SER A 650 -1.01 -43.58 29.01
N LEU A 651 -0.70 -42.67 28.07
CA LEU A 651 0.54 -42.69 27.30
C LEU A 651 1.79 -42.37 28.15
N LEU A 652 1.62 -41.56 29.20
CA LEU A 652 2.69 -41.19 30.14
C LEU A 652 2.88 -42.19 31.29
N GLY A 653 2.02 -43.21 31.40
CA GLY A 653 1.99 -44.10 32.56
C GLY A 653 1.50 -43.44 33.86
N ASN A 654 0.87 -42.26 33.77
CA ASN A 654 0.23 -41.60 34.90
C ASN A 654 -1.20 -42.13 35.08
N GLU A 655 -1.30 -43.25 35.80
CA GLU A 655 -2.55 -43.99 36.00
C GLU A 655 -3.63 -43.16 36.70
N GLN A 656 -3.24 -42.37 37.72
CA GLN A 656 -4.18 -41.53 38.45
C GLN A 656 -4.83 -40.50 37.52
N LEU A 657 -4.04 -39.79 36.71
CA LEU A 657 -4.54 -38.83 35.73
C LEU A 657 -5.44 -39.52 34.71
N ALA A 658 -5.02 -40.70 34.23
CA ALA A 658 -5.74 -41.47 33.23
C ALA A 658 -7.15 -41.89 33.72
N LYS A 659 -7.22 -42.54 34.90
CA LYS A 659 -8.47 -43.11 35.43
C LYS A 659 -9.46 -42.02 35.88
N ILE A 660 -8.99 -40.96 36.55
CA ILE A 660 -9.86 -39.84 36.97
C ILE A 660 -10.54 -39.20 35.75
N ASN A 661 -9.76 -38.88 34.72
CA ASN A 661 -10.31 -38.22 33.54
C ASN A 661 -11.14 -39.16 32.67
N ALA A 662 -10.83 -40.46 32.62
CA ALA A 662 -11.66 -41.45 31.95
C ALA A 662 -13.07 -41.53 32.58
N HIS A 663 -13.16 -41.55 33.91
CA HIS A 663 -14.45 -41.49 34.61
C HIS A 663 -15.21 -40.19 34.32
N LEU A 664 -14.53 -39.04 34.41
CA LEU A 664 -15.14 -37.74 34.12
C LEU A 664 -15.66 -37.64 32.69
N TYR A 665 -14.95 -38.20 31.71
CA TYR A 665 -15.42 -38.24 30.32
C TYR A 665 -16.67 -39.11 30.18
N ILE A 666 -16.67 -40.33 30.72
CA ILE A 666 -17.82 -41.24 30.61
C ILE A 666 -19.09 -40.63 31.23
N ASP A 667 -18.95 -39.98 32.38
CA ASP A 667 -20.06 -39.36 33.10
C ASP A 667 -20.59 -38.09 32.42
N LYS A 668 -19.68 -37.22 31.98
CA LYS A 668 -20.05 -35.85 31.56
C LYS A 668 -20.18 -35.67 30.05
N ALA A 669 -19.57 -36.51 29.21
CA ALA A 669 -19.45 -36.29 27.76
C ALA A 669 -20.60 -36.88 26.91
N LEU A 670 -21.82 -37.00 27.45
CA LEU A 670 -22.95 -37.67 26.80
C LEU A 670 -23.37 -37.05 25.45
N THR A 671 -22.99 -35.80 25.19
CA THR A 671 -23.29 -35.06 23.95
C THR A 671 -22.17 -35.09 22.92
N ASP A 672 -21.05 -35.78 23.18
CA ASP A 672 -19.95 -35.91 22.21
C ASP A 672 -20.40 -36.78 21.01
N PRO A 673 -20.31 -36.29 19.76
CA PRO A 673 -20.68 -37.07 18.57
C PRO A 673 -19.90 -38.39 18.42
N LYS A 674 -18.69 -38.49 19.00
CA LYS A 674 -17.85 -39.69 19.01
C LYS A 674 -17.92 -40.47 20.34
N TYR A 675 -18.86 -40.13 21.22
CA TYR A 675 -19.00 -40.73 22.54
C TYR A 675 -18.98 -42.27 22.53
N PRO A 676 -19.72 -42.98 21.64
CA PRO A 676 -19.72 -44.46 21.67
C PRO A 676 -18.35 -45.09 21.42
N VAL A 677 -17.51 -44.45 20.60
CA VAL A 677 -16.16 -44.93 20.27
C VAL A 677 -15.20 -44.57 21.41
N ARG A 678 -15.18 -43.30 21.80
CA ARG A 678 -14.30 -42.79 22.85
C ARG A 678 -14.59 -43.39 24.22
N LYS A 679 -15.86 -43.68 24.53
CA LYS A 679 -16.25 -44.40 25.76
C LYS A 679 -15.58 -45.77 25.84
N LYS A 680 -15.56 -46.53 24.76
CA LYS A 680 -14.88 -47.85 24.74
C LYS A 680 -13.39 -47.72 25.02
N GLU A 681 -12.74 -46.70 24.45
CA GLU A 681 -11.33 -46.40 24.76
C GLU A 681 -11.15 -46.03 26.24
N MET A 682 -12.03 -45.20 26.82
CA MET A 682 -11.96 -44.85 28.24
C MET A 682 -12.16 -46.05 29.15
N GLU A 683 -13.11 -46.94 28.82
CA GLU A 683 -13.33 -48.19 29.56
C GLU A 683 -12.12 -49.13 29.49
N GLN A 684 -11.37 -49.12 28.39
CA GLN A 684 -10.10 -49.86 28.29
C GLN A 684 -9.04 -49.25 29.21
N ILE A 685 -8.90 -47.92 29.24
CA ILE A 685 -7.96 -47.22 30.14
C ILE A 685 -8.27 -47.55 31.61
N LEU A 686 -9.55 -47.62 31.99
CA LEU A 686 -9.97 -47.97 33.35
C LEU A 686 -9.60 -49.41 33.76
N ARG A 687 -9.39 -50.31 32.79
CA ARG A 687 -9.03 -51.72 33.00
C ARG A 687 -7.52 -51.97 32.96
N LEU A 688 -6.71 -50.96 32.66
CA LEU A 688 -5.26 -51.09 32.71
C LEU A 688 -4.82 -51.39 34.17
N PRO A 689 -3.94 -52.40 34.36
CA PRO A 689 -3.52 -52.87 35.66
C PRO A 689 -2.73 -51.83 36.46
#